data_AF-A0A1F6RNW6-F1
#
_entry.id   AF-A0A1F6RNW6-F1
#
_cell.length_a   1.000
_cell.length_b   1.000
_cell.length_c   1.000
_cell.angle_alpha   90.00
_cell.angle_beta   90.00
_cell.angle_gamma   90.00
#
_symmetry.space_group_name_H-M   'P 1'
#
loop_
_entity.id
_entity.type
_entity.pdbx_description
1 polymer ?
#
loop_
_entity_poly.entity_id
_entity_poly.type
_entity_poly.pdbx_seq_one_letter_code
_entity_poly.pdbx_strand_id
1 'polypeptide(L)'
;MGLKGFLQACRWEIGGLLLLLFCVCINLFPSGYIILGGDVLQALNLSENFKYFYYEDWFRQSFLFYGIFYFLDMLGVSDTGQLSWYLGIFLVGSYLSFLAFCSLLFPKSPKVARVLGALFYATNIYTLYIFTATWGYISYQTLYIFIPALVGLYIKVLETKQPLFVVLFFLAAFLASIGFSNPAFALGLGIFFFILTLLLFFTGFISFDWRAVSRITLLILGSVLLNAYWILPVIPQLRGGIEGVYASEFVDLKERLEKTSNAIFDTIRLMPTSEQNRYYPSNFPYPNISWMEDGILLLAFVPFFVVLFGFILRKEKREWVLYTIFLALFTVFVALVARIRFPFDAMNSFLFQLPGFNTLRGYDKLATFTPFLLSALLFLALLSLQGKRYYRTAMIGFFVVIVVLALPFYVGGIQTKLSYILSGQKEKDFRTAKQSALVKVPEAYYDVKPLLQEARDDSKIAMLPFSPGSSVGRVNFPAWKVNGPNIVKDLYGKRFIELYEYSIPGWMFAQDFENTRYDPEWIVDLYGLLGTKYIFYHKDAKKKALEEMEDSRRYLENVGALRLVRDTESFYLYTLEENRVVPYVYTSPSALVLDPTPEGLSRAVSDFRNRISSPEYHRKNPKELQVEIPDTLGIGSEIFLNEKYDPLWVAEYVSLQGEHIRIERDTSVKYANAWKTDRVVAGEDIEIYYLPFKFFRIGLVLSGLTLLVVVFGMVWVLRKKGDNV
;
A
#
# COMPACT_ATOMS: atom_id res chain seq x y z
N MET A 1 36.03 23.68 -6.34
CA MET A 1 35.80 23.92 -4.89
C MET A 1 36.30 22.69 -4.13
N GLY A 2 37.26 22.82 -3.22
CA GLY A 2 37.75 21.66 -2.44
C GLY A 2 36.74 21.17 -1.41
N LEU A 3 36.91 19.94 -0.91
CA LEU A 3 35.99 19.28 0.04
C LEU A 3 35.68 20.15 1.27
N LYS A 4 36.71 20.77 1.88
CA LYS A 4 36.55 21.68 3.03
C LYS A 4 35.64 22.88 2.71
N GLY A 5 35.80 23.44 1.52
CA GLY A 5 34.94 24.54 1.05
C GLY A 5 33.50 24.10 0.87
N PHE A 6 33.28 22.93 0.25
CA PHE A 6 31.94 22.35 0.09
C PHE A 6 31.25 22.09 1.44
N LEU A 7 31.94 21.43 2.37
CA LEU A 7 31.41 21.16 3.72
C LEU A 7 31.07 22.45 4.46
N GLN A 8 31.91 23.49 4.36
CA GLN A 8 31.63 24.79 4.98
C GLN A 8 30.42 25.48 4.34
N ALA A 9 30.28 25.38 3.01
CA ALA A 9 29.14 25.94 2.29
C ALA A 9 27.83 25.22 2.66
N CYS A 10 27.84 23.89 2.81
CA CYS A 10 26.66 23.08 3.07
C CYS A 10 26.49 22.67 4.55
N ARG A 11 27.21 23.33 5.48
CA ARG A 11 27.28 22.91 6.89
C ARG A 11 25.92 22.80 7.58
N TRP A 12 24.96 23.65 7.23
CA TRP A 12 23.63 23.63 7.86
C TRP A 12 22.80 22.49 7.30
N GLU A 13 22.84 22.31 5.98
CA GLU A 13 22.16 21.24 5.28
C GLU A 13 22.66 19.87 5.78
N ILE A 14 23.98 19.73 5.93
CA ILE A 14 24.64 18.54 6.50
C ILE A 14 24.27 18.36 7.97
N GLY A 15 24.23 19.43 8.77
CA GLY A 15 23.80 19.36 10.17
C GLY A 15 22.38 18.82 10.33
N GLY A 16 21.44 19.27 9.47
CA GLY A 16 20.09 18.71 9.43
C GLY A 16 20.05 17.23 9.03
N LEU A 17 20.87 16.82 8.06
CA LEU A 17 21.00 15.39 7.68
C LEU A 17 21.53 14.54 8.84
N LEU A 18 22.58 14.99 9.52
CA LEU A 18 23.14 14.29 10.67
C LEU A 18 22.11 14.14 11.81
N LEU A 19 21.29 15.16 12.03
CA LEU A 19 20.20 15.10 13.00
C LEU A 19 19.15 14.03 12.62
N LEU A 20 18.77 13.93 11.34
CA LEU A 20 17.83 12.90 10.88
C LEU A 20 18.44 11.50 10.93
N LEU A 21 19.73 11.35 10.59
CA LEU A 21 20.44 10.08 10.75
C LEU A 21 20.50 9.66 12.23
N PHE A 22 20.70 10.61 13.15
CA PHE A 22 20.58 10.34 14.58
C PHE A 22 19.17 9.84 14.94
N CYS A 23 18.10 10.47 14.43
CA CYS A 23 16.72 10.00 14.66
C CYS A 23 16.51 8.54 14.19
N VAL A 24 17.13 8.16 13.07
CA VAL A 24 17.07 6.77 12.56
C VAL A 24 17.84 5.82 13.49
N CYS A 25 19.06 6.18 13.88
CA CYS A 25 19.91 5.34 14.74
C CYS A 25 19.30 5.07 16.11
N ILE A 26 18.60 6.04 16.72
CA ILE A 26 17.96 5.81 18.02
C ILE A 26 16.62 5.06 17.92
N ASN A 27 16.06 4.93 16.71
CA ASN A 27 14.79 4.24 16.44
C ASN A 27 14.99 2.98 15.58
N LEU A 28 16.17 2.37 15.63
CA LEU A 28 16.42 1.09 14.97
C LEU A 28 15.45 0.02 15.48
N PHE A 29 15.00 -0.81 14.55
CA PHE A 29 14.14 -1.94 14.88
C PHE A 29 14.92 -3.07 15.58
N PRO A 30 14.30 -3.78 16.53
CA PRO A 30 14.92 -4.93 17.18
C PRO A 30 15.11 -6.09 16.18
N SER A 31 16.28 -6.71 16.18
CA SER A 31 16.66 -7.76 15.24
C SER A 31 15.68 -8.95 15.22
N GLY A 32 15.36 -9.43 14.03
CA GLY A 32 14.47 -10.58 13.80
C GLY A 32 12.98 -10.24 13.91
N TYR A 33 12.62 -8.98 14.14
CA TYR A 33 11.22 -8.54 14.13
C TYR A 33 10.81 -7.98 12.78
N ILE A 34 9.55 -8.21 12.47
CA ILE A 34 8.85 -7.72 11.28
C ILE A 34 7.66 -6.86 11.71
N ILE A 35 7.21 -5.98 10.83
CA ILE A 35 6.04 -5.14 11.07
C ILE A 35 4.79 -5.71 10.38
N LEU A 36 3.70 -5.78 11.14
CA LEU A 36 2.36 -6.16 10.72
C LEU A 36 1.40 -5.08 11.18
N GLY A 37 0.63 -4.52 10.27
CA GLY A 37 -0.34 -3.48 10.56
C GLY A 37 -1.57 -3.65 9.68
N GLY A 38 -2.56 -2.77 9.86
CA GLY A 38 -3.90 -3.00 9.32
C GLY A 38 -3.95 -3.48 7.87
N ASP A 39 -3.37 -2.69 6.97
CA ASP A 39 -3.11 -3.04 5.56
C ASP A 39 -1.59 -3.14 5.28
N VAL A 40 -0.79 -3.25 6.34
CA VAL A 40 0.68 -3.25 6.28
C VAL A 40 1.16 -4.68 6.41
N LEU A 41 1.69 -5.22 5.31
CA LEU A 41 2.33 -6.53 5.26
C LEU A 41 3.77 -6.33 4.80
N GLN A 42 4.72 -6.64 5.67
CA GLN A 42 6.13 -6.61 5.30
C GLN A 42 6.48 -7.84 4.48
N ALA A 43 6.85 -7.67 3.21
CA ALA A 43 7.36 -8.78 2.42
C ALA A 43 8.66 -9.35 3.02
N LEU A 44 8.78 -10.68 3.04
CA LEU A 44 9.93 -11.41 3.60
C LEU A 44 10.71 -12.14 2.51
N ASN A 45 12.03 -12.26 2.69
CA ASN A 45 12.94 -12.97 1.78
C ASN A 45 12.70 -12.59 0.31
N LEU A 46 12.65 -11.29 0.03
CA LEU A 46 12.28 -10.78 -1.29
C LEU A 46 13.20 -11.30 -2.39
N SER A 47 14.48 -11.52 -2.12
CA SER A 47 15.43 -12.12 -3.08
C SER A 47 14.94 -13.45 -3.66
N GLU A 48 14.22 -14.25 -2.86
CA GLU A 48 13.65 -15.53 -3.29
C GLU A 48 12.20 -15.38 -3.79
N ASN A 49 11.42 -14.48 -3.20
CA ASN A 49 9.97 -14.38 -3.41
C ASN A 49 9.53 -13.27 -4.37
N PHE A 50 10.42 -12.40 -4.85
CA PHE A 50 10.06 -11.25 -5.69
C PHE A 50 9.29 -11.65 -6.94
N LYS A 51 9.64 -12.80 -7.54
CA LYS A 51 8.91 -13.34 -8.70
C LYS A 51 7.45 -13.60 -8.34
N TYR A 52 7.16 -14.22 -7.20
CA TYR A 52 5.80 -14.47 -6.74
C TYR A 52 5.03 -13.15 -6.57
N PHE A 53 5.63 -12.18 -5.88
CA PHE A 53 5.02 -10.86 -5.66
C PHE A 53 4.77 -10.05 -6.93
N TYR A 54 5.59 -10.23 -7.98
CA TYR A 54 5.38 -9.58 -9.27
C TYR A 54 4.08 -10.01 -9.97
N TYR A 55 3.63 -11.25 -9.74
CA TYR A 55 2.40 -11.78 -10.32
C TYR A 55 1.17 -11.57 -9.44
N GLU A 56 1.34 -11.37 -8.13
CA GLU A 56 0.23 -11.09 -7.20
C GLU A 56 -0.32 -9.67 -7.35
N ASP A 57 -1.66 -9.53 -7.38
CA ASP A 57 -2.32 -8.27 -7.76
C ASP A 57 -1.98 -7.08 -6.86
N TRP A 58 -2.02 -7.29 -5.54
CA TRP A 58 -1.71 -6.26 -4.54
C TRP A 58 -0.24 -5.80 -4.61
N PHE A 59 0.67 -6.76 -4.77
CA PHE A 59 2.11 -6.50 -4.81
C PHE A 59 2.58 -5.96 -6.15
N ARG A 60 1.98 -6.41 -7.26
CA ARG A 60 2.25 -5.93 -8.61
C ARG A 60 2.05 -4.42 -8.74
N GLN A 61 0.99 -3.88 -8.14
CA GLN A 61 0.76 -2.43 -8.16
C GLN A 61 1.84 -1.67 -7.37
N SER A 62 2.43 -2.31 -6.36
CA SER A 62 3.52 -1.76 -5.53
C SER A 62 4.90 -2.26 -5.93
N PHE A 63 5.10 -2.83 -7.13
CA PHE A 63 6.34 -3.55 -7.45
C PHE A 63 7.60 -2.66 -7.38
N LEU A 64 7.49 -1.36 -7.71
CA LEU A 64 8.61 -0.42 -7.59
C LEU A 64 9.01 -0.20 -6.13
N PHE A 65 8.05 -0.20 -5.20
CA PHE A 65 8.30 -0.10 -3.77
C PHE A 65 9.09 -1.32 -3.29
N TYR A 66 8.59 -2.52 -3.58
CA TYR A 66 9.22 -3.78 -3.20
C TYR A 66 10.53 -4.05 -3.96
N GLY A 67 10.72 -3.46 -5.14
CA GLY A 67 11.98 -3.53 -5.88
C GLY A 67 13.14 -2.93 -5.10
N ILE A 68 12.92 -1.86 -4.34
CA ILE A 68 13.93 -1.26 -3.46
C ILE A 68 14.35 -2.28 -2.39
N PHE A 69 13.38 -2.91 -1.74
CA PHE A 69 13.61 -3.90 -0.71
C PHE A 69 14.25 -5.20 -1.24
N TYR A 70 13.89 -5.62 -2.45
CA TYR A 70 14.54 -6.71 -3.16
C TYR A 70 16.04 -6.48 -3.33
N PHE A 71 16.45 -5.27 -3.77
CA PHE A 71 17.88 -4.95 -3.88
C PHE A 71 18.60 -4.92 -2.53
N LEU A 72 17.94 -4.46 -1.46
CA LEU A 72 18.51 -4.50 -0.11
C LEU A 72 18.71 -5.94 0.37
N ASP A 73 17.73 -6.81 0.14
CA ASP A 73 17.80 -8.22 0.49
C ASP A 73 18.93 -8.94 -0.28
N MET A 74 19.09 -8.65 -1.58
CA MET A 74 20.22 -9.13 -2.38
C MET A 74 21.58 -8.70 -1.83
N LEU A 75 21.66 -7.53 -1.17
CA LEU A 75 22.87 -7.03 -0.52
C LEU A 75 23.07 -7.61 0.89
N GLY A 76 22.21 -8.52 1.33
CA GLY A 76 22.26 -9.15 2.65
C GLY A 76 21.68 -8.30 3.79
N VAL A 77 20.90 -7.27 3.47
CA VAL A 77 20.22 -6.47 4.50
C VAL A 77 18.99 -7.23 5.00
N SER A 78 19.04 -7.70 6.25
CA SER A 78 17.92 -8.38 6.91
C SER A 78 16.58 -7.62 6.80
N ASP A 79 15.46 -8.35 6.81
CA ASP A 79 14.10 -7.79 6.81
C ASP A 79 13.90 -6.68 7.87
N THR A 80 14.43 -6.86 9.08
CA THR A 80 14.39 -5.83 10.13
C THR A 80 15.23 -4.59 9.75
N GLY A 81 16.42 -4.80 9.19
CA GLY A 81 17.30 -3.74 8.73
C GLY A 81 16.65 -2.89 7.63
N GLN A 82 15.89 -3.53 6.75
CA GLN A 82 15.12 -2.87 5.68
C GLN A 82 14.08 -1.88 6.23
N LEU A 83 13.37 -2.20 7.32
CA LEU A 83 12.44 -1.27 7.97
C LEU A 83 13.13 -0.02 8.50
N SER A 84 14.28 -0.21 9.16
CA SER A 84 15.10 0.90 9.68
C SER A 84 15.63 1.78 8.54
N TRP A 85 16.03 1.15 7.45
CA TRP A 85 16.52 1.83 6.25
C TRP A 85 15.41 2.63 5.57
N TYR A 86 14.19 2.09 5.49
CA TYR A 86 13.04 2.79 4.93
C TYR A 86 12.64 4.03 5.75
N LEU A 87 12.67 3.95 7.08
CA LEU A 87 12.50 5.13 7.94
C LEU A 87 13.53 6.22 7.57
N GLY A 88 14.78 5.83 7.33
CA GLY A 88 15.84 6.72 6.86
C GLY A 88 15.55 7.35 5.50
N ILE A 89 15.16 6.56 4.50
CA ILE A 89 14.73 7.09 3.19
C ILE A 89 13.62 8.11 3.37
N PHE A 90 12.63 7.80 4.19
CA PHE A 90 11.47 8.68 4.34
C PHE A 90 11.86 10.03 4.92
N LEU A 91 12.55 10.04 6.07
CA LEU A 91 12.95 11.28 6.74
C LEU A 91 13.93 12.10 5.89
N VAL A 92 14.97 11.46 5.35
CA VAL A 92 15.99 12.13 4.53
C VAL A 92 15.41 12.57 3.20
N GLY A 93 14.60 11.74 2.56
CA GLY A 93 13.91 12.06 1.31
C GLY A 93 13.00 13.27 1.45
N SER A 94 12.14 13.29 2.48
CA SER A 94 11.27 14.44 2.77
C SER A 94 12.08 15.72 3.01
N TYR A 95 13.16 15.63 3.78
CA TYR A 95 14.05 16.76 4.03
C TYR A 95 14.70 17.29 2.75
N LEU A 96 15.30 16.43 1.94
CA LEU A 96 15.94 16.81 0.68
C LEU A 96 14.94 17.36 -0.34
N SER A 97 13.76 16.77 -0.42
CA SER A 97 12.67 17.24 -1.29
C SER A 97 12.22 18.65 -0.93
N PHE A 98 12.06 18.94 0.37
CA PHE A 98 11.73 20.30 0.82
C PHE A 98 12.87 21.29 0.59
N LEU A 99 14.13 20.89 0.78
CA LEU A 99 15.28 21.72 0.41
C LEU A 99 15.33 22.01 -1.10
N ALA A 100 14.97 21.03 -1.94
CA ALA A 100 14.86 21.22 -3.39
C ALA A 100 13.76 22.22 -3.73
N PHE A 101 12.58 22.10 -3.12
CA PHE A 101 11.49 23.10 -3.23
C PHE A 101 11.98 24.52 -2.90
N CYS A 102 12.60 24.71 -1.73
CA CYS A 102 13.12 26.01 -1.32
C CYS A 102 14.19 26.54 -2.28
N SER A 103 15.08 25.68 -2.76
CA SER A 103 16.18 26.10 -3.65
C SER A 103 15.70 26.43 -5.06
N LEU A 104 14.65 25.76 -5.54
CA LEU A 104 14.02 26.07 -6.81
C LEU A 104 13.31 27.42 -6.74
N LEU A 105 12.41 27.63 -5.78
CA LEU A 105 11.57 28.82 -5.76
C LEU A 105 12.21 30.04 -5.09
N PHE A 106 13.13 29.83 -4.15
CA PHE A 106 13.74 30.86 -3.31
C PHE A 106 15.28 30.70 -3.22
N PRO A 107 16.03 30.74 -4.33
CA PRO A 107 17.47 30.45 -4.36
C PRO A 107 18.34 31.39 -3.52
N LYS A 108 17.85 32.59 -3.18
CA LYS A 108 18.55 33.57 -2.35
C LYS A 108 18.18 33.53 -0.86
N SER A 109 17.24 32.66 -0.47
CA SER A 109 16.78 32.59 0.92
C SER A 109 17.88 32.07 1.88
N PRO A 110 17.86 32.45 3.18
CA PRO A 110 18.84 31.99 4.16
C PRO A 110 18.82 30.46 4.33
N LYS A 111 20.00 29.83 4.31
CA LYS A 111 20.16 28.38 4.45
C LYS A 111 19.51 27.81 5.71
N VAL A 112 19.67 28.50 6.85
CA VAL A 112 19.09 28.08 8.13
C VAL A 112 17.56 28.02 8.05
N ALA A 113 16.90 28.99 7.39
CA ALA A 113 15.44 28.98 7.22
C ALA A 113 14.97 27.78 6.37
N ARG A 114 15.71 27.44 5.31
CA ARG A 114 15.42 26.26 4.49
C ARG A 114 15.54 24.98 5.31
N VAL A 115 16.63 24.86 6.08
CA VAL A 115 16.90 23.69 6.92
C VAL A 115 15.83 23.52 8.00
N LEU A 116 15.40 24.59 8.68
CA LEU A 116 14.32 24.48 9.67
C LEU A 116 12.98 24.11 9.04
N GLY A 117 12.63 24.71 7.88
CA GLY A 117 11.43 24.31 7.15
C GLY A 117 11.47 22.84 6.71
N ALA A 118 12.63 22.38 6.24
CA ALA A 118 12.83 20.99 5.82
C ALA A 118 12.81 20.01 7.01
N LEU A 119 13.38 20.38 8.16
CA LEU A 119 13.31 19.59 9.39
C LEU A 119 11.87 19.49 9.89
N PHE A 120 11.13 20.59 9.95
CA PHE A 120 9.70 20.56 10.31
C PHE A 120 8.91 19.65 9.36
N TYR A 121 9.17 19.73 8.04
CA TYR A 121 8.51 18.86 7.08
C TYR A 121 8.86 17.37 7.28
N ALA A 122 10.12 17.05 7.61
CA ALA A 122 10.55 15.66 7.81
C ALA A 122 10.09 15.07 9.16
N THR A 123 10.02 15.88 10.23
CA THR A 123 9.75 15.42 11.60
C THR A 123 8.63 16.23 12.23
N ASN A 124 7.41 16.18 11.66
CA ASN A 124 6.21 16.75 12.29
C ASN A 124 5.31 15.65 12.88
N ILE A 125 4.22 16.08 13.53
CA ILE A 125 3.23 15.20 14.16
C ILE A 125 2.59 14.23 13.16
N TYR A 126 2.32 14.63 11.92
CA TYR A 126 1.77 13.71 10.91
C TYR A 126 2.77 12.62 10.55
N THR A 127 4.05 12.98 10.31
CA THR A 127 5.09 11.99 10.02
C THR A 127 5.29 11.03 11.21
N LEU A 128 5.25 11.55 12.43
CA LEU A 128 5.30 10.72 13.63
C LEU A 128 4.09 9.77 13.71
N TYR A 129 2.89 10.30 13.50
CA TYR A 129 1.65 9.53 13.50
C TYR A 129 1.74 8.35 12.53
N ILE A 130 2.07 8.58 11.24
CA ILE A 130 2.08 7.49 10.26
C ILE A 130 3.07 6.37 10.64
N PHE A 131 4.24 6.69 11.18
CA PHE A 131 5.21 5.67 11.62
C PHE A 131 4.77 4.95 12.89
N THR A 132 4.22 5.67 13.87
CA THR A 132 3.66 5.04 15.09
C THR A 132 2.39 4.25 14.84
N ALA A 133 1.70 4.49 13.72
CA ALA A 133 0.48 3.82 13.30
C ALA A 133 0.73 2.77 12.20
N THR A 134 1.98 2.38 11.93
CA THR A 134 2.45 1.46 10.86
C THR A 134 2.24 1.93 9.42
N TRP A 135 1.34 2.88 9.15
CA TRP A 135 1.08 3.43 7.81
C TRP A 135 2.31 4.04 7.14
N GLY A 136 3.34 4.42 7.89
CA GLY A 136 4.62 4.85 7.33
C GLY A 136 5.25 3.78 6.45
N TYR A 137 5.03 2.49 6.70
CA TYR A 137 5.69 1.36 6.03
C TYR A 137 4.94 0.80 4.82
N ILE A 138 3.95 1.51 4.31
CA ILE A 138 3.26 1.16 3.05
C ILE A 138 3.70 2.06 1.91
N SER A 139 3.62 1.52 0.70
CA SER A 139 4.01 2.20 -0.55
C SER A 139 3.35 3.57 -0.72
N TYR A 140 2.06 3.72 -0.36
CA TYR A 140 1.28 4.92 -0.63
C TYR A 140 1.83 6.19 0.03
N GLN A 141 2.35 6.09 1.27
CA GLN A 141 2.91 7.24 1.98
C GLN A 141 4.23 7.73 1.35
N THR A 142 4.86 6.96 0.48
CA THR A 142 6.07 7.39 -0.26
C THR A 142 5.80 8.65 -1.08
N LEU A 143 4.55 8.90 -1.51
CA LEU A 143 4.18 10.16 -2.18
C LEU A 143 4.56 11.39 -1.34
N TYR A 144 4.43 11.30 0.00
CA TYR A 144 4.79 12.37 0.93
C TYR A 144 6.19 12.91 0.63
N ILE A 145 7.18 12.05 0.44
CA ILE A 145 8.56 12.44 0.13
C ILE A 145 8.62 13.40 -1.07
N PHE A 146 7.84 13.15 -2.12
CA PHE A 146 8.00 13.84 -3.41
C PHE A 146 7.13 15.09 -3.57
N ILE A 147 6.12 15.32 -2.72
CA ILE A 147 5.21 16.48 -2.84
C ILE A 147 5.99 17.80 -2.98
N PRO A 148 6.95 18.16 -2.10
CA PRO A 148 7.63 19.46 -2.21
C PRO A 148 8.41 19.63 -3.52
N ALA A 149 9.23 18.65 -3.89
CA ALA A 149 10.02 18.68 -5.12
C ALA A 149 9.12 18.78 -6.36
N LEU A 150 8.05 17.98 -6.43
CA LEU A 150 7.08 18.03 -7.51
C LEU A 150 6.42 19.41 -7.64
N VAL A 151 6.01 20.02 -6.53
CA VAL A 151 5.41 21.37 -6.54
C VAL A 151 6.41 22.43 -6.99
N GLY A 152 7.65 22.38 -6.48
CA GLY A 152 8.71 23.31 -6.87
C GLY A 152 9.06 23.20 -8.36
N LEU A 153 9.18 21.98 -8.87
CA LEU A 153 9.45 21.71 -10.28
C LEU A 153 8.28 22.10 -11.17
N TYR A 154 7.04 21.79 -10.78
CA TYR A 154 5.84 22.16 -11.50
C TYR A 154 5.75 23.67 -11.73
N ILE A 155 5.88 24.46 -10.65
CA ILE A 155 5.88 25.92 -10.73
C ILE A 155 7.03 26.41 -11.62
N LYS A 156 8.22 25.79 -11.53
CA LYS A 156 9.38 26.15 -12.37
C LYS A 156 9.22 25.81 -13.85
N VAL A 157 8.55 24.72 -14.19
CA VAL A 157 8.21 24.38 -15.57
C VAL A 157 7.28 25.42 -16.17
N LEU A 158 6.29 25.90 -15.41
CA LEU A 158 5.39 26.94 -15.90
C LEU A 158 6.07 28.32 -15.96
N GLU A 159 6.89 28.65 -14.98
CA GLU A 159 7.58 29.93 -14.89
C GLU A 159 8.70 30.09 -15.93
N THR A 160 9.43 29.00 -16.27
CA THR A 160 10.67 29.09 -17.06
C THR A 160 10.62 28.29 -18.35
N LYS A 161 11.48 28.64 -19.33
CA LYS A 161 11.60 27.90 -20.60
C LYS A 161 12.64 26.77 -20.55
N GLN A 162 13.17 26.43 -19.37
CA GLN A 162 14.29 25.49 -19.29
C GLN A 162 13.79 24.04 -19.37
N PRO A 163 14.18 23.26 -20.39
CA PRO A 163 13.74 21.87 -20.54
C PRO A 163 14.21 20.97 -19.39
N LEU A 164 15.29 21.36 -18.70
CA LEU A 164 15.80 20.64 -17.53
C LEU A 164 14.72 20.43 -16.46
N PHE A 165 13.88 21.43 -16.19
CA PHE A 165 12.85 21.30 -15.15
C PHE A 165 11.73 20.34 -15.56
N VAL A 166 11.45 20.21 -16.86
CA VAL A 166 10.47 19.24 -17.38
C VAL A 166 11.00 17.82 -17.17
N VAL A 167 12.27 17.60 -17.53
CA VAL A 167 12.95 16.31 -17.31
C VAL A 167 12.98 15.94 -15.82
N LEU A 168 13.40 16.88 -14.97
CA LEU A 168 13.45 16.66 -13.52
C LEU A 168 12.05 16.42 -12.93
N PHE A 169 11.01 17.11 -13.43
CA PHE A 169 9.63 16.86 -13.03
C PHE A 169 9.23 15.43 -13.36
N PHE A 170 9.50 14.96 -14.58
CA PHE A 170 9.16 13.59 -14.97
C PHE A 170 9.92 12.52 -14.18
N LEU A 171 11.20 12.75 -13.86
CA LEU A 171 11.94 11.85 -12.98
C LEU A 171 11.34 11.83 -11.57
N ALA A 172 11.02 12.99 -11.01
CA ALA A 172 10.37 13.07 -9.70
C ALA A 172 8.96 12.42 -9.72
N ALA A 173 8.20 12.58 -10.81
CA ALA A 173 6.86 12.01 -10.97
C ALA A 173 6.92 10.47 -11.12
N PHE A 174 7.92 9.96 -11.82
CA PHE A 174 8.18 8.53 -11.91
C PHE A 174 8.54 7.94 -10.54
N LEU A 175 9.42 8.59 -9.77
CA LEU A 175 9.74 8.14 -8.41
C LEU A 175 8.54 8.27 -7.45
N ALA A 176 7.74 9.32 -7.59
CA ALA A 176 6.50 9.48 -6.82
C ALA A 176 5.45 8.41 -7.14
N SER A 177 5.52 7.78 -8.33
CA SER A 177 4.59 6.74 -8.73
C SER A 177 4.61 5.50 -7.84
N ILE A 178 5.68 5.30 -7.07
CA ILE A 178 5.74 4.29 -6.00
C ILE A 178 4.53 4.41 -5.06
N GLY A 179 4.06 5.64 -4.80
CA GLY A 179 2.89 5.92 -3.99
C GLY A 179 1.53 5.75 -4.69
N PHE A 180 1.49 5.47 -6.00
CA PHE A 180 0.25 5.37 -6.79
C PHE A 180 -0.31 3.96 -6.89
N SER A 181 0.32 2.99 -6.23
CA SER A 181 -0.24 1.66 -6.00
C SER A 181 -1.62 1.70 -5.34
N ASN A 182 -1.99 2.81 -4.70
CA ASN A 182 -3.38 3.19 -4.47
C ASN A 182 -3.76 4.36 -5.39
N PRO A 183 -4.60 4.14 -6.42
CA PRO A 183 -4.99 5.18 -7.38
C PRO A 183 -5.58 6.45 -6.75
N ALA A 184 -6.13 6.36 -5.53
CA ALA A 184 -6.69 7.52 -4.84
C ALA A 184 -5.62 8.56 -4.44
N PHE A 185 -4.37 8.14 -4.18
CA PHE A 185 -3.26 9.07 -3.93
C PHE A 185 -2.86 9.82 -5.21
N ALA A 186 -2.88 9.13 -6.37
CA ALA A 186 -2.66 9.77 -7.67
C ALA A 186 -3.77 10.79 -7.98
N LEU A 187 -5.04 10.44 -7.68
CA LEU A 187 -6.17 11.36 -7.81
C LEU A 187 -6.03 12.57 -6.88
N GLY A 188 -5.64 12.37 -5.62
CA GLY A 188 -5.38 13.46 -4.67
C GLY A 188 -4.29 14.41 -5.15
N LEU A 189 -3.20 13.89 -5.72
CA LEU A 189 -2.14 14.69 -6.34
C LEU A 189 -2.63 15.45 -7.58
N GLY A 190 -3.46 14.81 -8.41
CA GLY A 190 -4.09 15.44 -9.57
C GLY A 190 -4.97 16.62 -9.17
N ILE A 191 -5.81 16.46 -8.13
CA ILE A 191 -6.63 17.54 -7.56
C ILE A 191 -5.74 18.66 -7.00
N PHE A 192 -4.67 18.30 -6.29
CA PHE A 192 -3.71 19.27 -5.78
C PHE A 192 -3.14 20.15 -6.91
N PHE A 193 -2.65 19.53 -7.99
CA PHE A 193 -2.08 20.27 -9.11
C PHE A 193 -3.12 21.06 -9.89
N PHE A 194 -4.34 20.53 -10.04
CA PHE A 194 -5.44 21.25 -10.67
C PHE A 194 -5.75 22.55 -9.92
N ILE A 195 -5.94 22.49 -8.60
CA ILE A 195 -6.22 23.69 -7.79
C ILE A 195 -5.02 24.65 -7.78
N LEU A 196 -3.79 24.12 -7.68
CA LEU A 196 -2.58 24.94 -7.78
C LEU A 196 -2.53 25.69 -9.12
N THR A 197 -2.86 25.03 -10.23
CA THR A 197 -2.91 25.63 -11.58
C THR A 197 -3.89 26.81 -11.61
N LEU A 198 -5.11 26.60 -11.11
CA LEU A 198 -6.14 27.64 -11.05
C LEU A 198 -5.67 28.85 -10.24
N LEU A 199 -5.05 28.61 -9.08
CA LEU A 199 -4.53 29.68 -8.23
C LEU A 199 -3.33 30.42 -8.87
N LEU A 200 -2.46 29.72 -9.59
CA LEU A 200 -1.34 30.34 -10.31
C LEU A 200 -1.83 31.29 -11.41
N PHE A 201 -2.91 30.94 -12.11
CA PHE A 201 -3.53 31.81 -13.11
C PHE A 201 -4.33 32.94 -12.49
N PHE A 202 -5.17 32.64 -11.49
CA PHE A 202 -6.02 33.64 -10.83
C PHE A 202 -5.22 34.74 -10.14
N THR A 203 -4.07 34.40 -9.53
CA THR A 203 -3.18 35.39 -8.91
C THR A 203 -2.28 36.12 -9.90
N GLY A 204 -2.33 35.76 -11.19
CA GLY A 204 -1.45 36.30 -12.22
C GLY A 204 0.02 35.91 -12.04
N PHE A 205 0.34 34.90 -11.22
CA PHE A 205 1.70 34.41 -11.05
C PHE A 205 2.22 33.77 -12.34
N ILE A 206 1.35 33.05 -13.06
CA ILE A 206 1.59 32.54 -14.42
C ILE A 206 0.53 33.16 -15.36
N SER A 207 0.94 33.55 -16.57
CA SER A 207 0.00 34.00 -17.60
C SER A 207 -0.82 32.83 -18.15
N PHE A 208 -2.12 33.04 -18.32
CA PHE A 208 -2.97 32.10 -19.07
C PHE A 208 -2.74 32.30 -20.58
N ASP A 209 -1.73 31.62 -21.11
CA ASP A 209 -1.40 31.64 -22.54
C ASP A 209 -1.25 30.22 -23.11
N TRP A 210 -1.22 30.11 -24.44
CA TRP A 210 -1.07 28.83 -25.12
C TRP A 210 0.19 28.06 -24.74
N ARG A 211 1.26 28.75 -24.31
CA ARG A 211 2.51 28.10 -23.89
C ARG A 211 2.38 27.47 -22.51
N ALA A 212 1.69 28.12 -21.58
CA ALA A 212 1.37 27.55 -20.28
C ALA A 212 0.47 26.33 -20.46
N VAL A 213 -0.59 26.43 -21.27
CA VAL A 213 -1.49 25.32 -21.59
C VAL A 213 -0.74 24.14 -22.22
N SER A 214 0.11 24.39 -23.23
CA SER A 214 0.86 23.31 -23.89
C SER A 214 1.83 22.59 -22.94
N ARG A 215 2.46 23.31 -22.00
CA ARG A 215 3.28 22.70 -20.96
C ARG A 215 2.45 21.87 -20.00
N ILE A 216 1.30 22.36 -19.56
CA ILE A 216 0.39 21.59 -18.69
C ILE A 216 -0.03 20.30 -19.41
N THR A 217 -0.44 20.38 -20.66
CA THR A 217 -0.78 19.21 -21.48
C THR A 217 0.39 18.23 -21.60
N LEU A 218 1.61 18.73 -21.86
CA LEU A 218 2.82 17.90 -21.90
C LEU A 218 3.04 17.18 -20.56
N LEU A 219 2.91 17.90 -19.44
CA LEU A 219 3.07 17.32 -18.11
C LEU A 219 2.00 16.25 -17.83
N ILE A 220 0.74 16.48 -18.23
CA ILE A 220 -0.35 15.51 -18.07
C ILE A 220 -0.07 14.25 -18.91
N LEU A 221 0.13 14.40 -20.22
CA LEU A 221 0.33 13.28 -21.13
C LEU A 221 1.61 12.49 -20.78
N GLY A 222 2.71 13.19 -20.51
CA GLY A 222 3.95 12.57 -20.09
C GLY A 222 3.82 11.82 -18.76
N SER A 223 3.08 12.39 -17.79
CA SER A 223 2.81 11.70 -16.53
C SER A 223 1.94 10.46 -16.74
N VAL A 224 0.91 10.51 -17.58
CA VAL A 224 0.09 9.33 -17.91
C VAL A 224 0.93 8.22 -18.53
N LEU A 225 1.79 8.54 -19.50
CA LEU A 225 2.64 7.55 -20.16
C LEU A 225 3.67 6.93 -19.20
N LEU A 226 4.32 7.75 -18.35
CA LEU A 226 5.23 7.28 -17.30
C LEU A 226 4.56 6.38 -16.26
N ASN A 227 3.24 6.48 -16.13
CA ASN A 227 2.43 5.77 -15.14
C ASN A 227 1.53 4.69 -15.78
N ALA A 228 1.67 4.43 -17.08
CA ALA A 228 0.88 3.44 -17.81
C ALA A 228 0.96 2.04 -17.18
N TYR A 229 2.10 1.69 -16.55
CA TYR A 229 2.30 0.40 -15.89
C TYR A 229 1.24 0.08 -14.83
N TRP A 230 0.76 1.06 -14.05
CA TRP A 230 -0.30 0.81 -13.06
C TRP A 230 -1.67 1.30 -13.55
N ILE A 231 -1.73 2.29 -14.43
CA ILE A 231 -3.00 2.80 -14.96
C ILE A 231 -3.71 1.73 -15.81
N LEU A 232 -2.99 1.13 -16.78
CA LEU A 232 -3.60 0.16 -17.71
C LEU A 232 -4.18 -1.09 -17.03
N PRO A 233 -3.49 -1.78 -16.09
CA PRO A 233 -4.08 -2.94 -15.41
C PRO A 233 -5.28 -2.60 -14.52
N VAL A 234 -5.42 -1.34 -14.07
CA VAL A 234 -6.56 -0.90 -13.26
C VAL A 234 -7.82 -0.70 -14.12
N ILE A 235 -7.68 -0.33 -15.40
CA ILE A 235 -8.82 -0.10 -16.31
C ILE A 235 -9.84 -1.27 -16.31
N PRO A 236 -9.45 -2.54 -16.55
CA PRO A 236 -10.41 -3.65 -16.52
C PRO A 236 -11.02 -3.90 -15.14
N GLN A 237 -10.33 -3.49 -14.06
CA GLN A 237 -10.80 -3.63 -12.68
C GLN A 237 -11.78 -2.51 -12.27
N LEU A 238 -11.78 -1.36 -12.94
CA LEU A 238 -12.63 -0.21 -12.58
C LEU A 238 -14.12 -0.56 -12.58
N ARG A 239 -14.59 -1.32 -13.56
CA ARG A 239 -16.00 -1.71 -13.65
C ARG A 239 -16.41 -2.57 -12.45
N GLY A 240 -15.64 -3.62 -12.15
CA GLY A 240 -15.88 -4.48 -10.99
C GLY A 240 -15.77 -3.72 -9.66
N GLY A 241 -14.85 -2.75 -9.55
CA GLY A 241 -14.75 -1.88 -8.39
C GLY A 241 -15.93 -0.94 -8.22
N ILE A 242 -16.45 -0.37 -9.32
CA ILE A 242 -17.65 0.48 -9.31
C ILE A 242 -18.87 -0.35 -8.91
N GLU A 243 -19.11 -1.47 -9.59
CA GLU A 243 -20.20 -2.41 -9.29
C GLU A 243 -20.11 -2.90 -7.83
N GLY A 244 -18.90 -3.24 -7.37
CA GLY A 244 -18.65 -3.66 -6.00
C GLY A 244 -18.92 -2.58 -4.95
N VAL A 245 -18.67 -1.30 -5.23
CA VAL A 245 -19.02 -0.20 -4.31
C VAL A 245 -20.52 0.06 -4.28
N TYR A 246 -21.21 -0.02 -5.42
CA TYR A 246 -22.66 0.19 -5.50
C TYR A 246 -23.47 -0.98 -4.92
N ALA A 247 -22.98 -2.20 -5.07
CA ALA A 247 -23.61 -3.42 -4.57
C ALA A 247 -23.18 -3.80 -3.14
N SER A 248 -22.24 -3.08 -2.53
CA SER A 248 -21.76 -3.41 -1.18
C SER A 248 -22.78 -3.02 -0.12
N GLU A 249 -23.35 -4.03 0.55
CA GLU A 249 -24.10 -3.84 1.80
C GLU A 249 -23.18 -3.51 3.00
N PHE A 250 -21.87 -3.69 2.84
CA PHE A 250 -20.86 -3.57 3.92
C PHE A 250 -20.17 -2.20 4.00
N VAL A 251 -20.36 -1.32 3.02
CA VAL A 251 -19.68 -0.02 2.96
C VAL A 251 -20.71 1.11 2.81
N ASP A 252 -21.26 1.56 3.94
CA ASP A 252 -22.00 2.83 3.98
C ASP A 252 -21.00 4.00 3.79
N LEU A 253 -21.12 4.69 2.65
CA LEU A 253 -20.31 5.86 2.33
C LEU A 253 -20.44 6.94 3.42
N LYS A 254 -21.64 7.15 3.97
CA LYS A 254 -21.88 8.14 5.01
C LYS A 254 -21.13 7.79 6.29
N GLU A 255 -21.29 6.57 6.80
CA GLU A 255 -20.57 6.08 7.98
C GLU A 255 -19.04 6.17 7.77
N ARG A 256 -18.55 5.79 6.58
CA ARG A 256 -17.12 5.89 6.26
C ARG A 256 -16.62 7.32 6.22
N LEU A 257 -17.38 8.25 5.68
CA LEU A 257 -17.04 9.67 5.71
C LEU A 257 -17.05 10.19 7.15
N GLU A 258 -18.01 9.81 7.99
CA GLU A 258 -18.09 10.20 9.41
C GLU A 258 -16.85 9.73 10.18
N LYS A 259 -16.55 8.44 10.08
CA LYS A 259 -15.42 7.80 10.76
C LYS A 259 -14.07 8.42 10.42
N THR A 260 -13.93 8.93 9.21
CA THR A 260 -12.67 9.44 8.69
C THR A 260 -12.65 10.96 8.58
N SER A 261 -13.70 11.65 9.03
CA SER A 261 -13.76 13.12 9.04
C SER A 261 -12.90 13.71 10.15
N ASN A 262 -12.09 14.71 9.81
CA ASN A 262 -11.18 15.33 10.75
C ASN A 262 -11.68 16.68 11.25
N ALA A 263 -11.55 16.98 12.55
CA ALA A 263 -11.79 18.33 13.03
C ALA A 263 -10.78 19.30 12.39
N ILE A 264 -11.21 20.54 12.15
CA ILE A 264 -10.37 21.59 11.56
C ILE A 264 -9.13 21.83 12.43
N PHE A 265 -9.31 21.95 13.75
CA PHE A 265 -8.22 22.15 14.70
C PHE A 265 -7.23 20.99 14.75
N ASP A 266 -7.69 19.75 14.55
CA ASP A 266 -6.79 18.58 14.50
C ASP A 266 -6.01 18.56 13.19
N THR A 267 -6.66 18.91 12.08
CA THR A 267 -6.00 19.03 10.77
C THR A 267 -4.89 20.08 10.80
N ILE A 268 -5.15 21.23 11.41
CA ILE A 268 -4.17 22.32 11.56
C ILE A 268 -2.96 21.90 12.43
N ARG A 269 -3.19 21.04 13.43
CA ARG A 269 -2.14 20.43 14.26
C ARG A 269 -1.47 19.21 13.62
N LEU A 270 -1.86 18.86 12.40
CA LEU A 270 -1.37 17.69 11.67
C LEU A 270 -1.69 16.35 12.37
N MET A 271 -2.87 16.24 12.98
CA MET A 271 -3.32 15.07 13.75
C MET A 271 -4.68 14.54 13.23
N PRO A 272 -4.89 13.22 13.22
CA PRO A 272 -6.20 12.60 12.99
C PRO A 272 -7.08 12.59 14.25
N THR A 273 -8.29 13.15 14.18
CA THR A 273 -9.27 13.24 15.27
C THR A 273 -9.70 11.89 15.80
N SER A 274 -9.95 10.91 14.91
CA SER A 274 -10.37 9.56 15.30
C SER A 274 -9.30 8.83 16.13
N GLU A 275 -8.05 9.27 16.04
CA GLU A 275 -6.90 8.63 16.67
C GLU A 275 -6.16 9.59 17.62
N GLN A 276 -6.73 10.75 17.96
CA GLN A 276 -6.01 11.78 18.73
C GLN A 276 -5.60 11.30 20.13
N ASN A 277 -6.45 10.49 20.77
CA ASN A 277 -6.19 9.94 22.11
C ASN A 277 -5.22 8.75 22.07
N ARG A 278 -4.86 8.32 20.86
CA ARG A 278 -4.09 7.11 20.61
C ARG A 278 -2.61 7.37 20.37
N TYR A 279 -2.30 8.51 19.77
CA TYR A 279 -0.92 8.84 19.38
C TYR A 279 -0.43 10.08 20.09
N TYR A 280 0.89 10.27 20.06
CA TYR A 280 1.51 11.52 20.47
C TYR A 280 0.96 12.68 19.60
N PRO A 281 0.68 13.87 20.14
CA PRO A 281 1.03 14.33 21.49
C PRO A 281 0.08 13.93 22.62
N SER A 282 -1.20 13.63 22.35
CA SER A 282 -2.18 13.40 23.42
C SER A 282 -2.00 12.07 24.17
N ASN A 283 -1.36 11.08 23.56
CA ASN A 283 -0.96 9.86 24.26
C ASN A 283 0.49 9.96 24.75
N PHE A 284 0.75 10.84 25.72
CA PHE A 284 2.10 11.23 26.13
C PHE A 284 2.84 10.11 26.90
N PRO A 285 3.89 9.50 26.33
CA PRO A 285 4.44 8.24 26.83
C PRO A 285 5.66 8.41 27.75
N TYR A 286 5.86 9.60 28.35
CA TYR A 286 7.04 9.92 29.14
C TYR A 286 6.65 10.27 30.59
N PRO A 287 6.53 9.28 31.49
CA PRO A 287 6.06 9.50 32.87
C PRO A 287 6.89 10.53 33.64
N ASN A 288 8.21 10.55 33.43
CA ASN A 288 9.13 11.46 34.13
C ASN A 288 8.94 12.94 33.76
N ILE A 289 8.30 13.21 32.63
CA ILE A 289 8.03 14.57 32.13
C ILE A 289 6.55 14.75 31.79
N SER A 290 5.65 14.02 32.45
CA SER A 290 4.19 14.05 32.19
C SER A 290 3.59 15.45 32.30
N TRP A 291 4.18 16.30 33.15
CA TRP A 291 3.81 17.72 33.29
C TRP A 291 3.93 18.53 31.98
N MET A 292 4.65 18.03 30.96
CA MET A 292 4.79 18.69 29.66
C MET A 292 3.61 18.43 28.72
N GLU A 293 2.74 17.46 29.00
CA GLU A 293 1.69 16.98 28.09
C GLU A 293 0.77 18.11 27.59
N ASP A 294 0.14 18.85 28.51
CA ASP A 294 -0.73 19.98 28.18
C ASP A 294 0.01 21.07 27.41
N GLY A 295 1.27 21.34 27.81
CA GLY A 295 2.13 22.32 27.16
C GLY A 295 2.43 21.95 25.70
N ILE A 296 2.65 20.66 25.42
CA ILE A 296 2.92 20.15 24.06
C ILE A 296 1.67 20.18 23.19
N LEU A 297 0.50 19.87 23.75
CA LEU A 297 -0.78 19.99 23.05
C LEU A 297 -1.05 21.43 22.60
N LEU A 298 -0.74 22.41 23.45
CA LEU A 298 -0.78 23.83 23.10
C LEU A 298 0.31 24.19 22.08
N LEU A 299 1.52 23.65 22.25
CA LEU A 299 2.64 23.88 21.34
C LEU A 299 2.32 23.43 19.91
N ALA A 300 1.49 22.40 19.72
CA ALA A 300 1.09 21.90 18.41
C ALA A 300 0.36 22.95 17.54
N PHE A 301 -0.20 24.00 18.15
CA PHE A 301 -0.81 25.13 17.43
C PHE A 301 0.19 26.23 17.05
N VAL A 302 1.39 26.26 17.65
CA VAL A 302 2.39 27.32 17.37
C VAL A 302 2.72 27.42 15.89
N PRO A 303 2.94 26.32 15.13
CA PRO A 303 3.17 26.40 13.70
C PRO A 303 2.06 27.17 12.95
N PHE A 304 0.80 26.93 13.29
CA PHE A 304 -0.32 27.65 12.68
C PHE A 304 -0.38 29.13 13.08
N PHE A 305 -0.12 29.46 14.35
CA PHE A 305 -0.06 30.86 14.77
C PHE A 305 1.09 31.62 14.10
N VAL A 306 2.23 30.97 13.84
CA VAL A 306 3.33 31.56 13.06
C VAL A 306 2.89 31.85 11.63
N VAL A 307 2.06 31.00 11.02
CA VAL A 307 1.44 31.27 9.71
C VAL A 307 0.46 32.45 9.81
N LEU A 308 -0.41 32.52 10.81
CA LEU A 308 -1.31 33.67 10.94
C LEU A 308 -0.55 34.99 11.13
N PHE A 309 0.48 34.99 11.99
CA PHE A 309 1.35 36.14 12.15
C PHE A 309 2.10 36.47 10.86
N GLY A 310 2.57 35.43 10.17
CA GLY A 310 3.16 35.47 8.85
C GLY A 310 2.32 36.28 7.86
N PHE A 311 0.99 36.14 7.86
CA PHE A 311 0.09 36.87 6.97
C PHE A 311 0.20 38.40 7.13
N ILE A 312 0.45 38.92 8.33
CA ILE A 312 0.50 40.37 8.59
C ILE A 312 1.89 40.95 8.26
N LEU A 313 2.91 40.09 8.15
CA LEU A 313 4.27 40.53 7.88
C LEU A 313 4.47 40.95 6.43
N ARG A 314 5.10 42.12 6.25
CA ARG A 314 5.53 42.62 4.95
C ARG A 314 6.48 41.62 4.28
N LYS A 315 6.20 41.31 3.01
CA LYS A 315 6.98 40.42 2.15
C LYS A 315 7.30 41.09 0.82
N GLU A 316 8.24 40.53 0.07
CA GLU A 316 8.38 40.88 -1.34
C GLU A 316 7.12 40.48 -2.12
N LYS A 317 6.81 41.18 -3.21
CA LYS A 317 5.58 40.94 -4.01
C LYS A 317 5.45 39.47 -4.43
N ARG A 318 6.55 38.87 -4.89
CA ARG A 318 6.61 37.45 -5.31
C ARG A 318 6.27 36.51 -4.15
N GLU A 319 6.92 36.73 -3.00
CA GLU A 319 6.71 35.92 -1.80
C GLU A 319 5.29 36.06 -1.28
N TRP A 320 4.70 37.26 -1.34
CA TRP A 320 3.32 37.52 -0.95
C TRP A 320 2.31 36.75 -1.82
N VAL A 321 2.51 36.73 -3.14
CA VAL A 321 1.65 35.97 -4.06
C VAL A 321 1.74 34.47 -3.77
N LEU A 322 2.95 33.94 -3.65
CA LEU A 322 3.16 32.52 -3.30
C LEU A 322 2.58 32.17 -1.93
N TYR A 323 2.71 33.06 -0.95
CA TYR A 323 2.09 32.90 0.37
C TYR A 323 0.58 32.76 0.26
N THR A 324 -0.05 33.62 -0.53
CA THR A 324 -1.50 33.62 -0.74
C THR A 324 -1.96 32.35 -1.45
N ILE A 325 -1.23 31.90 -2.48
CA ILE A 325 -1.50 30.63 -3.17
C ILE A 325 -1.44 29.44 -2.19
N PHE A 326 -0.36 29.33 -1.42
CA PHE A 326 -0.22 28.21 -0.48
C PHE A 326 -1.21 28.28 0.68
N LEU A 327 -1.60 29.48 1.12
CA LEU A 327 -2.63 29.66 2.16
C LEU A 327 -4.01 29.27 1.64
N ALA A 328 -4.33 29.62 0.40
CA ALA A 328 -5.56 29.18 -0.25
C ALA A 328 -5.59 27.65 -0.42
N LEU A 329 -4.50 27.05 -0.90
CA LEU A 329 -4.37 25.59 -0.97
C LEU A 329 -4.53 24.93 0.40
N PHE A 330 -3.86 25.46 1.43
CA PHE A 330 -3.97 24.94 2.79
C PHE A 330 -5.41 24.97 3.29
N THR A 331 -6.11 26.09 3.06
CA THR A 331 -7.51 26.25 3.44
C THR A 331 -8.42 25.25 2.73
N VAL A 332 -8.23 25.06 1.42
CA VAL A 332 -9.02 24.08 0.64
C VAL A 332 -8.75 22.65 1.10
N PHE A 333 -7.50 22.27 1.34
CA PHE A 333 -7.16 20.92 1.80
C PHE A 333 -7.64 20.67 3.24
N VAL A 334 -7.58 21.68 4.13
CA VAL A 334 -8.20 21.59 5.46
C VAL A 334 -9.71 21.39 5.34
N ALA A 335 -10.39 22.12 4.45
CA ALA A 335 -11.81 21.95 4.20
C ALA A 335 -12.16 20.55 3.67
N LEU A 336 -11.38 20.03 2.70
CA LEU A 336 -11.59 18.70 2.14
C LEU A 336 -11.32 17.57 3.14
N VAL A 337 -10.34 17.74 4.03
CA VAL A 337 -10.02 16.78 5.11
C VAL A 337 -11.07 16.86 6.23
N ALA A 338 -11.69 18.02 6.44
CA ALA A 338 -12.80 18.17 7.38
C ALA A 338 -14.06 17.41 6.96
N ARG A 339 -14.25 17.20 5.65
CA ARG A 339 -15.32 16.39 5.06
C ARG A 339 -16.69 16.83 5.56
N ILE A 340 -17.43 15.95 6.22
CA ILE A 340 -18.82 16.19 6.61
C ILE A 340 -18.95 16.88 7.98
N ARG A 341 -17.91 17.63 8.39
CA ARG A 341 -17.97 18.50 9.56
C ARG A 341 -18.28 19.93 9.16
N PHE A 342 -19.14 20.57 9.94
CA PHE A 342 -19.43 22.01 9.82
C PHE A 342 -18.12 22.83 9.85
N PRO A 343 -17.97 23.88 9.02
CA PRO A 343 -18.97 24.46 8.10
C PRO A 343 -18.92 23.90 6.67
N PHE A 344 -18.19 22.81 6.41
CA PHE A 344 -17.95 22.31 5.06
C PHE A 344 -18.84 21.09 4.69
N ASP A 345 -19.73 20.70 5.58
CA ASP A 345 -20.48 19.45 5.51
C ASP A 345 -21.38 19.36 4.28
N ALA A 346 -22.15 20.41 3.98
CA ALA A 346 -23.04 20.43 2.82
C ALA A 346 -22.27 20.32 1.49
N MET A 347 -21.22 21.14 1.33
CA MET A 347 -20.39 21.16 0.12
C MET A 347 -19.66 19.83 -0.08
N ASN A 348 -19.03 19.31 0.97
CA ASN A 348 -18.27 18.08 0.88
C ASN A 348 -19.18 16.85 0.70
N SER A 349 -20.37 16.83 1.31
CA SER A 349 -21.34 15.75 1.09
C SER A 349 -21.69 15.61 -0.39
N PHE A 350 -21.87 16.73 -1.09
CA PHE A 350 -22.05 16.73 -2.55
C PHE A 350 -20.79 16.25 -3.29
N LEU A 351 -19.62 16.81 -2.97
CA LEU A 351 -18.37 16.48 -3.66
C LEU A 351 -17.99 15.00 -3.54
N PHE A 352 -18.11 14.40 -2.36
CA PHE A 352 -17.74 12.99 -2.13
C PHE A 352 -18.72 11.98 -2.73
N GLN A 353 -19.90 12.42 -3.18
CA GLN A 353 -20.85 11.61 -3.94
C GLN A 353 -20.53 11.58 -5.45
N LEU A 354 -19.67 12.47 -5.94
CA LEU A 354 -19.27 12.46 -7.35
C LEU A 354 -18.48 11.17 -7.69
N PRO A 355 -18.65 10.60 -8.90
CA PRO A 355 -17.90 9.45 -9.34
C PRO A 355 -16.38 9.64 -9.18
N GLY A 356 -15.71 8.67 -8.57
CA GLY A 356 -14.27 8.72 -8.30
C GLY A 356 -13.88 9.47 -7.03
N PHE A 357 -14.61 10.52 -6.62
CA PHE A 357 -14.33 11.24 -5.37
C PHE A 357 -14.60 10.39 -4.12
N ASN A 358 -15.53 9.44 -4.20
CA ASN A 358 -15.75 8.44 -3.15
C ASN A 358 -14.50 7.61 -2.81
N THR A 359 -13.53 7.50 -3.72
CA THR A 359 -12.25 6.83 -3.47
C THR A 359 -11.36 7.63 -2.53
N LEU A 360 -11.57 8.95 -2.39
CA LEU A 360 -10.85 9.86 -1.49
C LEU A 360 -11.40 9.84 -0.05
N ARG A 361 -12.26 8.87 0.30
CA ARG A 361 -12.86 8.72 1.64
C ARG A 361 -11.87 8.42 2.78
N GLY A 362 -10.63 8.00 2.50
CA GLY A 362 -9.61 7.73 3.54
C GLY A 362 -8.88 9.01 3.98
N TYR A 363 -8.72 9.26 5.28
CA TYR A 363 -8.17 10.52 5.84
C TYR A 363 -6.82 10.90 5.20
N ASP A 364 -5.92 9.93 5.12
CA ASP A 364 -4.56 9.99 4.61
C ASP A 364 -4.45 10.53 3.17
N LYS A 365 -5.41 10.19 2.31
CA LYS A 365 -5.40 10.51 0.87
C LYS A 365 -5.37 12.01 0.58
N LEU A 366 -5.92 12.84 1.47
CA LEU A 366 -5.92 14.30 1.37
C LEU A 366 -5.10 14.95 2.47
N ALA A 367 -5.05 14.35 3.66
CA ALA A 367 -4.26 14.88 4.77
C ALA A 367 -2.76 14.90 4.48
N THR A 368 -2.23 13.98 3.66
CA THR A 368 -0.81 13.91 3.31
C THR A 368 -0.24 15.19 2.67
N PHE A 369 -1.08 16.07 2.11
CA PHE A 369 -0.66 17.34 1.51
C PHE A 369 -0.55 18.48 2.53
N THR A 370 -1.24 18.37 3.67
CA THR A 370 -1.31 19.45 4.68
C THR A 370 0.03 19.76 5.35
N PRO A 371 0.93 18.79 5.64
CA PRO A 371 2.23 19.11 6.24
C PRO A 371 3.12 19.91 5.29
N PHE A 372 3.07 19.63 3.98
CA PHE A 372 3.85 20.39 2.98
C PHE A 372 3.37 21.84 2.93
N LEU A 373 2.06 22.05 2.82
CA LEU A 373 1.46 23.38 2.75
C LEU A 373 1.77 24.21 4.00
N LEU A 374 1.64 23.60 5.19
CA LEU A 374 1.99 24.23 6.45
C LEU A 374 3.50 24.56 6.51
N SER A 375 4.36 23.64 6.09
CA SER A 375 5.82 23.84 6.06
C SER A 375 6.23 24.96 5.09
N ALA A 376 5.60 25.05 3.92
CA ALA A 376 5.85 26.10 2.94
C ALA A 376 5.43 27.49 3.47
N LEU A 377 4.28 27.58 4.15
CA LEU A 377 3.80 28.79 4.79
C LEU A 377 4.70 29.22 5.96
N LEU A 378 5.13 28.28 6.80
CA LEU A 378 6.09 28.54 7.88
C LEU A 378 7.42 29.06 7.35
N PHE A 379 7.95 28.43 6.31
CA PHE A 379 9.18 28.88 5.66
C PHE A 379 9.05 30.32 5.16
N LEU A 380 7.97 30.66 4.45
CA LEU A 380 7.71 32.02 3.98
C LEU A 380 7.51 33.03 5.13
N ALA A 381 6.85 32.62 6.22
CA ALA A 381 6.72 33.45 7.42
C ALA A 381 8.10 33.74 8.03
N LEU A 382 8.99 32.75 8.13
CA LEU A 382 10.36 32.94 8.60
C LEU A 382 11.18 33.83 7.67
N LEU A 383 11.01 33.73 6.34
CA LEU A 383 11.67 34.63 5.39
C LEU A 383 11.29 36.09 5.62
N SER A 384 10.02 36.37 5.92
CA SER A 384 9.54 37.73 6.20
C SER A 384 10.10 38.37 7.49
N LEU A 385 10.82 37.58 8.29
CA LEU A 385 11.54 38.05 9.47
C LEU A 385 13.01 38.37 9.19
N GLN A 386 13.52 38.06 8.00
CA GLN A 386 14.90 38.32 7.64
C GLN A 386 15.24 39.82 7.80
N GLY A 387 16.38 40.10 8.41
CA GLY A 387 16.85 41.47 8.68
C GLY A 387 16.24 42.12 9.93
N LYS A 388 15.25 41.50 10.59
CA LYS A 388 14.68 42.03 11.85
C LYS A 388 15.50 41.59 13.06
N ARG A 389 15.53 42.42 14.12
CA ARG A 389 16.33 42.18 15.34
C ARG A 389 16.07 40.82 16.02
N TYR A 390 14.84 40.31 15.92
CA TYR A 390 14.39 39.08 16.57
C TYR A 390 14.49 37.84 15.66
N TYR A 391 15.03 37.97 14.44
CA TYR A 391 15.15 36.87 13.48
C TYR A 391 15.87 35.66 14.08
N ARG A 392 17.03 35.86 14.72
CA ARG A 392 17.79 34.78 15.36
C ARG A 392 17.00 34.09 16.46
N THR A 393 16.36 34.86 17.33
CA THR A 393 15.53 34.32 18.43
C THR A 393 14.35 33.52 17.90
N ALA A 394 13.68 34.00 16.85
CA ALA A 394 12.58 33.29 16.20
C ALA A 394 13.05 31.96 15.59
N MET A 395 14.22 31.93 14.95
CA MET A 395 14.81 30.71 14.39
C MET A 395 15.15 29.68 15.48
N ILE A 396 15.74 30.11 16.60
CA ILE A 396 16.05 29.22 17.73
C ILE A 396 14.75 28.69 18.35
N GLY A 397 13.78 29.57 18.61
CA GLY A 397 12.48 29.16 19.14
C GLY A 397 11.77 28.16 18.24
N PHE A 398 11.80 28.38 16.92
CA PHE A 398 11.21 27.46 15.96
C PHE A 398 11.94 26.11 15.91
N PHE A 399 13.27 26.09 16.02
CA PHE A 399 14.02 24.84 16.16
C PHE A 399 13.60 24.05 17.42
N VAL A 400 13.44 24.73 18.56
CA VAL A 400 12.93 24.10 19.79
C VAL A 400 11.52 23.54 19.58
N VAL A 401 10.63 24.28 18.92
CA VAL A 401 9.29 23.80 18.57
C VAL A 401 9.35 22.52 17.74
N ILE A 402 10.20 22.47 16.70
CA ILE A 402 10.37 21.25 15.87
C ILE A 402 10.79 20.06 16.75
N VAL A 403 11.81 20.24 17.60
CA VAL A 403 12.34 19.17 18.44
C VAL A 403 11.29 18.67 19.44
N VAL A 404 10.54 19.57 20.08
CA VAL A 404 9.53 19.20 21.07
C VAL A 404 8.28 18.59 20.43
N LEU A 405 7.81 19.10 19.29
CA LEU A 405 6.64 18.53 18.58
C LEU A 405 6.90 17.14 18.00
N ALA A 406 8.16 16.81 17.72
CA ALA A 406 8.57 15.50 17.25
C ALA A 406 9.45 14.77 18.26
N LEU A 407 9.29 15.06 19.56
CA LEU A 407 10.14 14.51 20.62
C LEU A 407 10.43 13.00 20.48
N PRO A 408 9.46 12.11 20.15
CA PRO A 408 9.74 10.69 19.97
C PRO A 408 10.77 10.33 18.89
N PHE A 409 10.93 11.14 17.83
CA PHE A 409 12.01 10.94 16.87
C PHE A 409 13.40 11.19 17.46
N TYR A 410 13.51 12.04 18.48
CA TYR A 410 14.77 12.49 19.08
C TYR A 410 15.15 11.78 20.38
N VAL A 411 14.17 11.21 21.09
CA VAL A 411 14.43 10.42 22.32
C VAL A 411 14.30 8.92 22.11
N GLY A 412 13.77 8.50 20.96
CA GLY A 412 13.58 7.09 20.61
C GLY A 412 12.26 6.50 21.12
N GLY A 413 12.13 5.19 20.96
CA GLY A 413 10.97 4.44 21.45
C GLY A 413 9.72 4.56 20.57
N ILE A 414 9.87 4.89 19.28
CA ILE A 414 8.78 4.78 18.30
C ILE A 414 8.37 3.30 18.16
N GLN A 415 9.36 2.40 18.01
CA GLN A 415 9.10 0.97 17.78
C GLN A 415 8.51 0.26 19.00
N THR A 416 8.92 0.67 20.20
CA THR A 416 8.39 0.14 21.46
C THR A 416 6.94 0.55 21.74
N LYS A 417 6.30 1.33 20.86
CA LYS A 417 4.91 1.79 21.02
C LYS A 417 3.98 1.27 19.93
N LEU A 418 4.50 0.48 18.99
CA LEU A 418 3.71 -0.07 17.88
C LEU A 418 2.60 -1.04 18.33
N SER A 419 2.69 -1.61 19.54
CA SER A 419 1.66 -2.52 20.06
C SER A 419 0.35 -1.82 20.43
N TYR A 420 0.41 -0.51 20.66
CA TYR A 420 -0.75 0.30 21.01
C TYR A 420 -1.76 0.45 19.85
N ILE A 421 -1.35 0.25 18.60
CA ILE A 421 -2.20 0.31 17.39
C ILE A 421 -3.38 -0.68 17.46
N LEU A 422 -3.25 -1.75 18.26
CA LEU A 422 -4.30 -2.75 18.46
C LEU A 422 -5.38 -2.32 19.47
N SER A 423 -5.35 -1.04 19.89
CA SER A 423 -6.37 -0.20 20.55
C SER A 423 -7.10 -0.71 21.80
N GLY A 424 -6.89 -1.97 22.21
CA GLY A 424 -7.49 -2.55 23.42
C GLY A 424 -6.49 -2.84 24.54
N GLN A 425 -5.19 -2.50 24.37
CA GLN A 425 -4.14 -2.90 25.31
C GLN A 425 -3.60 -1.71 26.11
N LYS A 426 -3.54 -1.87 27.44
CA LYS A 426 -2.92 -0.89 28.35
C LYS A 426 -1.40 -0.83 28.20
N GLU A 427 -0.80 -1.95 27.81
CA GLU A 427 0.64 -2.08 27.63
C GLU A 427 1.04 -1.70 26.20
N LYS A 428 1.97 -0.75 26.08
CA LYS A 428 2.43 -0.19 24.81
C LYS A 428 3.65 -0.92 24.24
N ASP A 429 4.43 -1.56 25.12
CA ASP A 429 5.67 -2.27 24.78
C ASP A 429 5.37 -3.65 24.18
N PHE A 430 5.89 -3.92 22.98
CA PHE A 430 5.71 -5.20 22.28
C PHE A 430 6.20 -6.41 23.07
N ARG A 431 7.14 -6.20 24.00
CA ARG A 431 7.70 -7.26 24.83
C ARG A 431 6.68 -7.77 25.83
N THR A 432 5.88 -6.88 26.42
CA THR A 432 4.92 -7.22 27.47
C THR A 432 3.49 -7.32 26.93
N ALA A 433 3.17 -6.57 25.87
CA ALA A 433 1.87 -6.56 25.23
C ALA A 433 1.43 -7.97 24.77
N LYS A 434 0.13 -8.24 24.90
CA LYS A 434 -0.51 -9.50 24.49
C LYS A 434 -0.58 -9.64 22.98
N GLN A 435 -0.61 -8.52 22.27
CA GLN A 435 -0.57 -8.46 20.81
C GLN A 435 0.28 -7.27 20.39
N SER A 436 0.93 -7.37 19.25
CA SER A 436 1.82 -6.33 18.76
C SER A 436 1.79 -6.23 17.23
N ALA A 437 1.96 -5.01 16.71
CA ALA A 437 2.28 -4.79 15.30
C ALA A 437 3.74 -5.14 14.96
N LEU A 438 4.58 -5.33 15.98
CA LEU A 438 5.96 -5.76 15.83
C LEU A 438 6.09 -7.19 16.39
N VAL A 439 6.31 -8.17 15.52
CA VAL A 439 6.33 -9.60 15.88
C VAL A 439 7.56 -10.30 15.30
N LYS A 440 7.92 -11.47 15.86
CA LYS A 440 8.96 -12.35 15.30
C LYS A 440 8.28 -13.61 14.76
N VAL A 441 8.54 -13.99 13.51
CA VAL A 441 8.00 -15.23 12.94
C VAL A 441 8.63 -16.44 13.66
N PRO A 442 7.83 -17.42 14.13
CA PRO A 442 8.36 -18.63 14.77
C PRO A 442 9.24 -19.44 13.81
N GLU A 443 10.37 -19.96 14.33
CA GLU A 443 11.35 -20.74 13.55
C GLU A 443 10.71 -21.97 12.86
N ALA A 444 9.70 -22.57 13.49
CA ALA A 444 8.93 -23.70 12.94
C ALA A 444 8.37 -23.43 11.53
N TYR A 445 8.00 -22.18 11.21
CA TYR A 445 7.54 -21.83 9.87
C TYR A 445 8.66 -21.84 8.82
N TYR A 446 9.88 -21.49 9.21
CA TYR A 446 11.04 -21.58 8.32
C TYR A 446 11.47 -23.04 8.12
N ASP A 447 11.42 -23.86 9.16
CA ASP A 447 11.86 -25.27 9.13
C ASP A 447 11.04 -26.17 8.20
N VAL A 448 9.80 -25.81 7.88
CA VAL A 448 8.93 -26.56 6.96
C VAL A 448 9.00 -26.08 5.52
N LYS A 449 9.69 -24.96 5.27
CA LYS A 449 9.83 -24.37 3.94
C LYS A 449 10.39 -25.34 2.90
N PRO A 450 11.44 -26.15 3.18
CA PRO A 450 11.96 -27.11 2.19
C PRO A 450 10.90 -28.13 1.75
N LEU A 451 10.11 -28.65 2.70
CA LEU A 451 9.05 -29.63 2.42
C LEU A 451 7.98 -29.07 1.47
N LEU A 452 7.61 -27.80 1.68
CA LEU A 452 6.58 -27.14 0.87
C LEU A 452 7.12 -26.64 -0.48
N GLN A 453 8.41 -26.32 -0.58
CA GLN A 453 9.04 -25.88 -1.83
C GLN A 453 9.45 -27.03 -2.74
N GLU A 454 9.92 -28.15 -2.19
CA GLU A 454 10.27 -29.37 -2.96
C GLU A 454 9.07 -29.94 -3.71
N ALA A 455 7.87 -29.77 -3.15
CA ALA A 455 6.64 -30.29 -3.73
C ALA A 455 6.35 -29.77 -5.15
N ARG A 456 6.91 -28.62 -5.58
CA ARG A 456 6.80 -27.97 -6.93
C ARG A 456 5.42 -28.02 -7.61
N ASP A 457 4.37 -28.34 -6.87
CA ASP A 457 3.03 -28.54 -7.38
C ASP A 457 2.20 -27.27 -7.26
N ASP A 458 1.20 -27.16 -8.12
CA ASP A 458 0.26 -26.03 -8.18
C ASP A 458 -0.82 -26.09 -7.08
N SER A 459 -0.56 -26.89 -6.05
CA SER A 459 -1.44 -27.05 -4.90
C SER A 459 -1.43 -25.81 -4.00
N LYS A 460 -2.57 -25.61 -3.35
CA LYS A 460 -2.77 -24.55 -2.36
C LYS A 460 -2.57 -25.07 -0.95
N ILE A 461 -2.36 -24.13 -0.04
CA ILE A 461 -2.29 -24.36 1.40
C ILE A 461 -3.51 -23.72 2.06
N ALA A 462 -4.23 -24.45 2.89
CA ALA A 462 -5.29 -23.87 3.70
C ALA A 462 -4.82 -23.67 5.14
N MET A 463 -5.53 -22.81 5.85
CA MET A 463 -5.31 -22.52 7.26
C MET A 463 -6.50 -23.01 8.07
N LEU A 464 -6.26 -23.55 9.25
CA LEU A 464 -7.23 -23.92 10.28
C LEU A 464 -6.62 -23.63 11.66
N PRO A 465 -7.43 -23.54 12.75
CA PRO A 465 -8.86 -23.31 12.74
C PRO A 465 -9.22 -21.87 12.33
N PHE A 466 -10.52 -21.57 12.21
CA PHE A 466 -10.98 -20.19 12.00
C PHE A 466 -10.67 -19.33 13.23
N SER A 467 -9.79 -18.34 13.06
CA SER A 467 -9.43 -17.42 14.15
C SER A 467 -9.44 -15.98 13.64
N PRO A 468 -10.62 -15.41 13.38
CA PRO A 468 -10.72 -14.08 12.80
C PRO A 468 -10.21 -12.99 13.75
N GLY A 469 -9.51 -12.02 13.15
CA GLY A 469 -9.06 -10.78 13.77
C GLY A 469 -10.15 -9.73 13.90
N SER A 470 -9.74 -8.48 14.09
CA SER A 470 -10.65 -7.35 14.28
C SER A 470 -11.38 -6.91 13.00
N SER A 471 -11.03 -7.46 11.84
CA SER A 471 -11.63 -7.17 10.54
C SER A 471 -11.42 -8.34 9.58
N VAL A 472 -12.21 -8.37 8.50
CA VAL A 472 -11.98 -9.23 7.32
C VAL A 472 -10.53 -9.07 6.86
N GLY A 473 -9.90 -10.16 6.42
CA GLY A 473 -8.49 -10.15 6.01
C GLY A 473 -7.47 -10.33 7.14
N ARG A 474 -7.89 -10.50 8.41
CA ARG A 474 -6.98 -10.61 9.56
C ARG A 474 -7.12 -11.91 10.33
N VAL A 475 -5.98 -12.45 10.76
CA VAL A 475 -5.87 -13.53 11.75
C VAL A 475 -5.70 -12.97 13.15
N ASN A 476 -6.08 -13.76 14.15
CA ASN A 476 -5.77 -13.51 15.55
C ASN A 476 -5.04 -14.72 16.15
N PHE A 477 -3.73 -14.60 16.31
CA PHE A 477 -2.85 -15.63 16.87
C PHE A 477 -2.22 -15.10 18.17
N PRO A 478 -2.92 -15.18 19.31
CA PRO A 478 -2.46 -14.59 20.56
C PRO A 478 -1.15 -15.18 21.09
N ALA A 479 -0.87 -16.47 20.89
CA ALA A 479 0.40 -17.07 21.32
C ALA A 479 1.60 -16.47 20.57
N TRP A 480 1.39 -16.14 19.29
CA TRP A 480 2.33 -15.40 18.45
C TRP A 480 2.18 -13.86 18.55
N LYS A 481 1.28 -13.35 19.41
CA LYS A 481 0.98 -11.91 19.55
C LYS A 481 0.49 -11.23 18.25
N VAL A 482 0.04 -11.97 17.25
CA VAL A 482 -0.40 -11.41 15.95
C VAL A 482 -1.89 -11.07 15.96
N ASN A 483 -2.23 -9.88 15.47
CA ASN A 483 -3.59 -9.49 15.08
C ASN A 483 -3.52 -8.60 13.83
N GLY A 484 -3.61 -9.22 12.65
CA GLY A 484 -3.25 -8.58 11.39
C GLY A 484 -3.30 -9.55 10.23
N PRO A 485 -2.80 -9.16 9.05
CA PRO A 485 -2.70 -10.08 7.93
C PRO A 485 -1.76 -11.25 8.25
N ASN A 486 -2.02 -12.42 7.68
CA ASN A 486 -1.13 -13.56 7.83
C ASN A 486 0.12 -13.40 6.95
N ILE A 487 1.30 -13.37 7.57
CA ILE A 487 2.59 -13.24 6.89
C ILE A 487 3.17 -14.57 6.41
N VAL A 488 2.67 -15.70 6.92
CA VAL A 488 3.20 -17.04 6.59
C VAL A 488 3.06 -17.34 5.09
N LYS A 489 2.06 -16.75 4.41
CA LYS A 489 1.88 -16.90 2.96
C LYS A 489 3.06 -16.39 2.13
N ASP A 490 3.78 -15.40 2.65
CA ASP A 490 4.92 -14.77 1.98
C ASP A 490 6.19 -15.64 2.07
N LEU A 491 6.21 -16.68 2.92
CA LEU A 491 7.40 -17.52 3.13
C LEU A 491 7.57 -18.63 2.08
N TYR A 492 6.47 -19.13 1.49
CA TYR A 492 6.48 -20.39 0.74
C TYR A 492 6.28 -20.23 -0.77
N GLY A 493 5.93 -19.04 -1.26
CA GLY A 493 5.64 -18.83 -2.69
C GLY A 493 4.50 -19.71 -3.22
N LYS A 494 3.59 -20.14 -2.32
CA LYS A 494 2.40 -20.94 -2.62
C LYS A 494 1.14 -20.13 -2.35
N ARG A 495 0.05 -20.48 -3.02
CA ARG A 495 -1.25 -19.84 -2.82
C ARG A 495 -1.92 -20.36 -1.56
N PHE A 496 -2.63 -19.46 -0.89
CA PHE A 496 -3.33 -19.75 0.35
C PHE A 496 -4.85 -19.65 0.20
N ILE A 497 -5.58 -20.58 0.81
CA ILE A 497 -7.00 -20.44 1.09
C ILE A 497 -7.13 -19.80 2.48
N GLU A 498 -7.39 -18.50 2.49
CA GLU A 498 -7.58 -17.74 3.72
C GLU A 498 -9.02 -17.90 4.22
N LEU A 499 -9.16 -18.27 5.49
CA LEU A 499 -10.47 -18.54 6.10
C LEU A 499 -11.34 -17.30 6.31
N TYR A 500 -10.72 -16.13 6.33
CA TYR A 500 -11.33 -14.86 6.69
C TYR A 500 -11.56 -13.98 5.46
N GLU A 501 -11.53 -14.57 4.27
CA GLU A 501 -11.91 -13.97 3.00
C GLU A 501 -12.98 -14.82 2.29
N TYR A 502 -13.75 -14.18 1.41
CA TYR A 502 -14.62 -14.88 0.47
C TYR A 502 -13.77 -15.58 -0.60
N SER A 503 -13.33 -16.80 -0.30
CA SER A 503 -12.69 -17.69 -1.28
C SER A 503 -13.69 -18.12 -2.36
N ILE A 504 -14.97 -18.22 -1.99
CA ILE A 504 -16.12 -18.34 -2.89
C ILE A 504 -16.96 -17.05 -2.72
N PRO A 505 -17.26 -16.29 -3.80
CA PRO A 505 -18.06 -15.07 -3.72
C PRO A 505 -19.35 -15.26 -2.93
N GLY A 506 -19.54 -14.44 -1.88
CA GLY A 506 -20.74 -14.46 -1.04
C GLY A 506 -20.78 -15.54 0.04
N TRP A 507 -19.83 -16.48 0.09
CA TRP A 507 -19.79 -17.54 1.09
C TRP A 507 -18.48 -17.53 1.89
N MET A 508 -18.58 -17.21 3.19
CA MET A 508 -17.48 -17.31 4.15
C MET A 508 -17.55 -18.66 4.88
N PHE A 509 -17.35 -19.74 4.13
CA PHE A 509 -17.56 -21.12 4.60
C PHE A 509 -16.75 -21.50 5.85
N ALA A 510 -15.69 -20.75 6.15
CA ALA A 510 -14.90 -20.99 7.35
C ALA A 510 -15.66 -20.77 8.66
N GLN A 511 -16.70 -19.93 8.65
CA GLN A 511 -17.58 -19.75 9.80
C GLN A 511 -18.42 -21.01 10.07
N ASP A 512 -18.73 -21.76 9.02
CA ASP A 512 -19.54 -22.97 9.10
C ASP A 512 -18.72 -24.16 9.63
N PHE A 513 -17.38 -24.07 9.62
CA PHE A 513 -16.46 -25.12 10.07
C PHE A 513 -16.53 -25.42 11.57
N GLU A 514 -16.85 -24.42 12.40
CA GLU A 514 -16.91 -24.58 13.86
C GLU A 514 -18.24 -25.21 14.33
N ASN A 515 -19.13 -25.55 13.40
CA ASN A 515 -20.43 -26.11 13.72
C ASN A 515 -20.37 -27.63 13.92
N THR A 516 -20.32 -28.07 15.18
CA THR A 516 -20.28 -29.47 15.64
C THR A 516 -21.48 -30.33 15.23
N ARG A 517 -22.50 -29.77 14.55
CA ARG A 517 -23.69 -30.51 14.12
C ARG A 517 -23.50 -31.34 12.85
N TYR A 518 -22.41 -31.15 12.12
CA TYR A 518 -22.18 -31.76 10.80
C TYR A 518 -20.95 -32.65 10.77
N ASP A 519 -20.92 -33.64 9.87
CA ASP A 519 -19.76 -34.50 9.65
C ASP A 519 -18.59 -33.70 9.07
N PRO A 520 -17.47 -33.50 9.79
CA PRO A 520 -16.39 -32.61 9.35
C PRO A 520 -15.69 -33.03 8.04
N GLU A 521 -15.96 -34.21 7.47
CA GLU A 521 -15.39 -34.61 6.17
C GLU A 521 -15.70 -33.63 5.03
N TRP A 522 -16.84 -32.94 5.08
CA TRP A 522 -17.23 -31.95 4.06
C TRP A 522 -16.19 -30.83 3.89
N ILE A 523 -15.47 -30.49 4.96
CA ILE A 523 -14.43 -29.45 4.98
C ILE A 523 -13.26 -29.88 4.12
N VAL A 524 -12.80 -31.11 4.33
CA VAL A 524 -11.70 -31.69 3.56
C VAL A 524 -12.10 -31.85 2.10
N ASP A 525 -13.37 -32.17 1.84
CA ASP A 525 -13.87 -32.26 0.48
C ASP A 525 -13.91 -30.92 -0.25
N LEU A 526 -14.40 -29.87 0.42
CA LEU A 526 -14.38 -28.52 -0.10
C LEU A 526 -12.94 -28.04 -0.34
N TYR A 527 -12.01 -28.28 0.58
CA TYR A 527 -10.62 -27.91 0.39
C TYR A 527 -9.96 -28.65 -0.78
N GLY A 528 -10.25 -29.94 -0.93
CA GLY A 528 -9.82 -30.73 -2.07
C GLY A 528 -10.37 -30.18 -3.39
N LEU A 529 -11.64 -29.76 -3.44
CA LEU A 529 -12.25 -29.06 -4.59
C LEU A 529 -11.55 -27.72 -4.88
N LEU A 530 -11.11 -27.01 -3.86
CA LEU A 530 -10.35 -25.76 -4.00
C LEU A 530 -8.86 -25.98 -4.31
N GLY A 531 -8.42 -27.23 -4.55
CA GLY A 531 -7.03 -27.56 -4.91
C GLY A 531 -6.05 -27.48 -3.76
N THR A 532 -6.55 -27.61 -2.52
CA THR A 532 -5.71 -27.59 -1.32
C THR A 532 -5.10 -28.96 -1.10
N LYS A 533 -3.77 -29.02 -0.97
CA LYS A 533 -3.06 -30.26 -0.60
C LYS A 533 -2.60 -30.24 0.85
N TYR A 534 -2.16 -29.07 1.33
CA TYR A 534 -1.62 -28.92 2.68
C TYR A 534 -2.54 -28.06 3.55
N ILE A 535 -2.60 -28.39 4.85
CA ILE A 535 -3.36 -27.61 5.83
C ILE A 535 -2.43 -27.27 7.00
N PHE A 536 -2.29 -25.98 7.28
CA PHE A 536 -1.72 -25.50 8.54
C PHE A 536 -2.81 -25.43 9.59
N TYR A 537 -2.75 -26.30 10.59
CA TYR A 537 -3.56 -26.19 11.79
C TYR A 537 -2.79 -25.41 12.87
N HIS A 538 -3.06 -24.12 13.00
CA HIS A 538 -2.38 -23.17 13.87
C HIS A 538 -2.72 -23.38 15.34
N LYS A 539 -1.75 -23.87 16.12
CA LYS A 539 -1.81 -23.94 17.59
C LYS A 539 -1.75 -22.56 18.24
N ASP A 540 -1.31 -21.55 17.48
CA ASP A 540 -1.27 -20.17 17.96
C ASP A 540 -2.65 -19.48 17.98
N ALA A 541 -3.70 -20.13 17.47
CA ALA A 541 -5.07 -19.62 17.44
C ALA A 541 -5.68 -19.41 18.84
N LYS A 542 -6.85 -18.76 18.89
CA LYS A 542 -7.59 -18.60 20.16
C LYS A 542 -7.91 -19.97 20.75
N LYS A 543 -7.74 -20.11 22.07
CA LYS A 543 -8.04 -21.35 22.82
C LYS A 543 -9.42 -21.93 22.49
N LYS A 544 -10.44 -21.07 22.44
CA LYS A 544 -11.82 -21.47 22.09
C LYS A 544 -11.90 -22.14 20.70
N ALA A 545 -11.26 -21.56 19.68
CA ALA A 545 -11.27 -22.12 18.33
C ALA A 545 -10.52 -23.45 18.23
N LEU A 546 -9.45 -23.62 19.02
CA LEU A 546 -8.75 -24.89 19.14
C LEU A 546 -9.64 -25.96 19.81
N GLU A 547 -10.29 -25.60 20.92
CA GLU A 547 -11.20 -26.49 21.66
C GLU A 547 -12.39 -26.92 20.80
N GLU A 548 -13.01 -26.00 20.06
CA GLU A 548 -14.17 -26.29 19.19
C GLU A 548 -13.80 -27.18 17.99
N MET A 549 -12.56 -27.14 17.51
CA MET A 549 -12.11 -27.89 16.34
C MET A 549 -11.34 -29.18 16.68
N GLU A 550 -11.02 -29.43 17.94
CA GLU A 550 -10.15 -30.55 18.34
C GLU A 550 -10.79 -31.92 18.06
N ASP A 551 -12.07 -32.08 18.36
CA ASP A 551 -12.80 -33.34 18.10
C ASP A 551 -12.92 -33.61 16.59
N SER A 552 -13.26 -32.58 15.82
CA SER A 552 -13.30 -32.65 14.35
C SER A 552 -11.93 -32.98 13.76
N ARG A 553 -10.86 -32.37 14.27
CA ARG A 553 -9.48 -32.65 13.84
C ARG A 553 -9.12 -34.12 14.09
N ARG A 554 -9.37 -34.63 15.30
CA ARG A 554 -9.11 -36.04 15.66
C ARG A 554 -9.93 -37.01 14.83
N TYR A 555 -11.20 -36.71 14.60
CA TYR A 555 -12.04 -37.52 13.73
C TYR A 555 -11.47 -37.59 12.31
N LEU A 556 -11.11 -36.44 11.71
CA LEU A 556 -10.54 -36.37 10.38
C LEU A 556 -9.20 -37.12 10.25
N GLU A 557 -8.37 -37.11 11.29
CA GLU A 557 -7.17 -37.96 11.37
C GLU A 557 -7.53 -39.45 11.43
N ASN A 558 -8.49 -39.83 12.27
CA ASN A 558 -8.88 -41.22 12.49
C ASN A 558 -9.49 -41.86 11.24
N VAL A 559 -10.31 -41.12 10.48
CA VAL A 559 -10.89 -41.59 9.20
C VAL A 559 -9.92 -41.49 8.03
N GLY A 560 -8.69 -40.97 8.26
CA GLY A 560 -7.66 -40.83 7.24
C GLY A 560 -7.89 -39.68 6.24
N ALA A 561 -8.85 -38.79 6.50
CA ALA A 561 -9.07 -37.60 5.68
C ALA A 561 -7.94 -36.57 5.84
N LEU A 562 -7.28 -36.54 7.00
CA LEU A 562 -6.06 -35.76 7.25
C LEU A 562 -4.91 -36.68 7.65
N ARG A 563 -3.77 -36.54 6.98
CA ARG A 563 -2.53 -37.21 7.37
C ARG A 563 -1.53 -36.22 7.93
N LEU A 564 -1.09 -36.43 9.16
CA LEU A 564 -0.08 -35.58 9.80
C LEU A 564 1.27 -35.72 9.07
N VAL A 565 1.81 -34.60 8.62
CA VAL A 565 3.14 -34.51 7.99
C VAL A 565 4.18 -34.07 9.02
N ARG A 566 3.86 -33.06 9.83
CA ARG A 566 4.77 -32.55 10.86
C ARG A 566 4.02 -31.94 12.04
N ASP A 567 4.53 -32.22 13.22
CA ASP A 567 4.08 -31.61 14.47
C ASP A 567 5.14 -30.60 14.94
N THR A 568 4.71 -29.36 15.22
CA THR A 568 5.58 -28.28 15.69
C THR A 568 4.95 -27.55 16.88
N GLU A 569 5.69 -26.65 17.50
CA GLU A 569 5.20 -25.83 18.62
C GLU A 569 4.05 -24.89 18.19
N SER A 570 4.10 -24.36 16.95
CA SER A 570 3.17 -23.35 16.44
C SER A 570 2.00 -23.92 15.62
N PHE A 571 2.17 -25.10 15.01
CA PHE A 571 1.14 -25.70 14.14
C PHE A 571 1.32 -27.21 13.96
N TYR A 572 0.24 -27.87 13.53
CA TYR A 572 0.31 -29.15 12.82
C TYR A 572 0.25 -28.90 11.32
N LEU A 573 1.12 -29.57 10.56
CA LEU A 573 1.07 -29.59 9.10
C LEU A 573 0.43 -30.90 8.66
N TYR A 574 -0.72 -30.80 7.99
CA TYR A 574 -1.43 -31.94 7.41
C TYR A 574 -1.32 -31.96 5.89
N THR A 575 -1.49 -33.14 5.31
CA THR A 575 -1.74 -33.33 3.88
C THR A 575 -3.07 -34.02 3.67
N LEU A 576 -3.75 -33.65 2.57
CA LEU A 576 -4.85 -34.41 2.00
C LEU A 576 -4.31 -35.54 1.12
N GLU A 577 -5.08 -36.61 0.99
CA GLU A 577 -4.82 -37.68 0.02
C GLU A 577 -4.96 -37.15 -1.41
N GLU A 578 -4.08 -37.60 -2.31
CA GLU A 578 -3.98 -37.03 -3.68
C GLU A 578 -5.28 -37.18 -4.48
N ASN A 579 -6.02 -38.27 -4.27
CA ASN A 579 -7.31 -38.52 -4.92
C ASN A 579 -8.44 -37.58 -4.47
N ARG A 580 -8.27 -36.85 -3.36
CA ARG A 580 -9.23 -35.82 -2.90
C ARG A 580 -8.94 -34.44 -3.52
N VAL A 581 -7.73 -34.20 -4.04
CA VAL A 581 -7.35 -32.87 -4.52
C VAL A 581 -7.63 -32.75 -6.01
N VAL A 582 -8.46 -31.79 -6.42
CA VAL A 582 -8.64 -31.55 -7.86
C VAL A 582 -7.41 -30.87 -8.45
N PRO A 583 -7.03 -31.19 -9.70
CA PRO A 583 -5.88 -30.58 -10.37
C PRO A 583 -6.01 -29.05 -10.50
N TYR A 584 -4.91 -28.41 -10.89
CA TYR A 584 -4.91 -26.96 -11.11
C TYR A 584 -5.72 -26.54 -12.34
N VAL A 585 -5.60 -27.31 -13.41
CA VAL A 585 -6.44 -27.23 -14.62
C VAL A 585 -7.12 -28.58 -14.78
N TYR A 586 -8.43 -28.58 -14.96
CA TYR A 586 -9.20 -29.80 -15.15
C TYR A 586 -10.41 -29.54 -16.05
N THR A 587 -10.97 -30.60 -16.60
CA THR A 587 -12.17 -30.55 -17.43
C THR A 587 -13.26 -31.44 -16.84
N SER A 588 -14.52 -31.11 -17.09
CA SER A 588 -15.67 -31.92 -16.67
C SER A 588 -16.79 -31.83 -17.72
N PRO A 589 -17.59 -32.89 -17.92
CA PRO A 589 -18.78 -32.82 -18.77
C PRO A 589 -19.86 -31.84 -18.27
N SER A 590 -19.82 -31.45 -16.98
CA SER A 590 -20.80 -30.54 -16.37
C SER A 590 -20.24 -29.88 -15.11
N ALA A 591 -20.70 -28.66 -14.81
CA ALA A 591 -20.41 -27.97 -13.55
C ALA A 591 -20.91 -28.74 -12.32
N LEU A 592 -20.18 -28.61 -11.20
CA LEU A 592 -20.72 -28.93 -9.88
C LEU A 592 -21.63 -27.80 -9.42
N VAL A 593 -22.89 -28.11 -9.10
CA VAL A 593 -23.74 -27.21 -8.32
C VAL A 593 -23.39 -27.41 -6.85
N LEU A 594 -22.89 -26.35 -6.19
CA LEU A 594 -22.57 -26.42 -4.76
C LEU A 594 -23.86 -26.56 -3.96
N ASP A 595 -24.02 -27.70 -3.28
CA ASP A 595 -25.04 -27.88 -2.26
C ASP A 595 -24.59 -27.17 -0.98
N PRO A 596 -25.39 -26.25 -0.42
CA PRO A 596 -25.03 -25.55 0.81
C PRO A 596 -25.10 -26.46 2.06
N THR A 597 -25.64 -27.68 1.96
CA THR A 597 -25.64 -28.66 3.05
C THR A 597 -24.34 -29.49 3.03
N PRO A 598 -23.66 -29.65 4.18
CA PRO A 598 -22.45 -30.47 4.31
C PRO A 598 -22.53 -31.87 3.69
N GLU A 599 -23.60 -32.63 3.95
CA GLU A 599 -23.76 -34.01 3.47
C GLU A 599 -24.11 -34.08 1.97
N GLY A 600 -24.74 -33.04 1.44
CA GLY A 600 -24.98 -32.87 0.01
C GLY A 600 -23.69 -32.53 -0.73
N LEU A 601 -22.86 -31.66 -0.14
CA LEU A 601 -21.58 -31.24 -0.69
C LEU A 601 -20.60 -32.40 -0.84
N SER A 602 -20.35 -33.19 0.22
CA SER A 602 -19.39 -34.30 0.15
C SER A 602 -19.73 -35.31 -0.94
N ARG A 603 -21.00 -35.71 -1.05
CA ARG A 603 -21.45 -36.62 -2.11
C ARG A 603 -21.26 -36.02 -3.49
N ALA A 604 -21.71 -34.77 -3.68
CA ALA A 604 -21.62 -34.10 -4.98
C ALA A 604 -20.16 -33.87 -5.41
N VAL A 605 -19.26 -33.55 -4.47
CA VAL A 605 -17.81 -33.40 -4.72
C VAL A 605 -17.17 -34.74 -5.08
N SER A 606 -17.50 -35.81 -4.37
CA SER A 606 -16.99 -37.16 -4.68
C SER A 606 -17.40 -37.59 -6.11
N ASP A 607 -18.68 -37.43 -6.46
CA ASP A 607 -19.19 -37.75 -7.80
C ASP A 607 -18.58 -36.84 -8.88
N PHE A 608 -18.31 -35.58 -8.55
CA PHE A 608 -17.65 -34.65 -9.45
C PHE A 608 -16.20 -35.07 -9.72
N ARG A 609 -15.41 -35.42 -8.70
CA ARG A 609 -14.01 -35.89 -8.85
C ARG A 609 -13.88 -37.12 -9.74
N ASN A 610 -14.85 -38.02 -9.71
CA ASN A 610 -14.84 -39.21 -10.57
C ASN A 610 -15.09 -38.89 -12.05
N ARG A 611 -15.54 -37.67 -12.36
CA ARG A 611 -15.87 -37.21 -13.72
C ARG A 611 -14.88 -36.20 -14.30
N ILE A 612 -13.90 -35.75 -13.51
CA ILE A 612 -12.91 -34.79 -14.00
C ILE A 612 -11.76 -35.49 -14.73
N SER A 613 -11.22 -34.79 -15.72
CA SER A 613 -9.99 -35.17 -16.41
C SER A 613 -8.95 -34.06 -16.26
N SER A 614 -7.68 -34.42 -16.11
CA SER A 614 -6.58 -33.44 -16.03
C SER A 614 -5.94 -33.30 -17.42
N PRO A 615 -6.22 -32.24 -18.19
CA PRO A 615 -5.51 -31.98 -19.43
C PRO A 615 -4.03 -31.67 -19.16
N GLU A 616 -3.19 -31.92 -20.14
CA GLU A 616 -1.82 -31.39 -20.12
C GLU A 616 -1.84 -29.87 -20.33
N TYR A 617 -0.94 -29.16 -19.65
CA TYR A 617 -0.82 -27.72 -19.82
C TYR A 617 0.63 -27.25 -19.67
N HIS A 618 0.99 -26.24 -20.45
CA HIS A 618 2.23 -25.53 -20.36
C HIS A 618 2.04 -24.14 -19.73
N ARG A 619 2.69 -23.90 -18.60
CA ARG A 619 2.64 -22.59 -17.93
C ARG A 619 3.73 -21.66 -18.48
N LYS A 620 3.34 -20.67 -19.28
CA LYS A 620 4.23 -19.58 -19.70
C LYS A 620 4.68 -18.74 -18.50
N ASN A 621 3.74 -18.44 -17.58
CA ASN A 621 4.00 -17.76 -16.31
C ASN A 621 2.79 -17.92 -15.36
N PRO A 622 2.85 -17.51 -14.07
CA PRO A 622 1.75 -17.68 -13.12
C PRO A 622 0.40 -17.05 -13.52
N LYS A 623 0.36 -16.15 -14.53
CA LYS A 623 -0.85 -15.47 -15.00
C LYS A 623 -1.20 -15.78 -16.46
N GLU A 624 -0.58 -16.80 -17.05
CA GLU A 624 -0.75 -17.19 -18.45
C GLU A 624 -0.29 -18.65 -18.66
N LEU A 625 -1.19 -19.47 -19.19
CA LEU A 625 -0.94 -20.88 -19.47
C LEU A 625 -1.64 -21.30 -20.76
N GLN A 626 -1.12 -22.37 -21.36
CA GLN A 626 -1.62 -22.98 -22.57
C GLN A 626 -2.04 -24.41 -22.22
N VAL A 627 -3.29 -24.76 -22.48
CA VAL A 627 -3.87 -26.07 -22.20
C VAL A 627 -4.00 -26.82 -23.50
N GLU A 628 -3.43 -28.02 -23.55
CA GLU A 628 -3.59 -28.92 -24.68
C GLU A 628 -4.99 -29.52 -24.61
N ILE A 629 -5.77 -29.39 -25.69
CA ILE A 629 -7.14 -29.89 -25.73
C ILE A 629 -7.10 -31.42 -25.71
N PRO A 630 -7.70 -32.08 -24.70
CA PRO A 630 -7.83 -33.54 -24.73
C PRO A 630 -8.75 -33.96 -25.88
N ASP A 631 -8.42 -35.04 -26.58
CA ASP A 631 -9.27 -35.65 -27.63
C ASP A 631 -10.69 -35.99 -27.13
N THR A 632 -10.88 -36.03 -25.81
CA THR A 632 -12.13 -36.35 -25.10
C THR A 632 -12.97 -35.12 -24.75
N LEU A 633 -12.52 -33.90 -25.03
CA LEU A 633 -13.25 -32.68 -24.69
C LEU A 633 -14.40 -32.43 -25.68
N GLY A 634 -15.56 -32.99 -25.37
CA GLY A 634 -16.78 -32.81 -26.17
C GLY A 634 -17.37 -31.39 -26.07
N ILE A 635 -18.22 -31.02 -27.03
CA ILE A 635 -19.04 -29.79 -26.97
C ILE A 635 -19.89 -29.81 -25.69
N GLY A 636 -19.94 -28.68 -25.00
CA GLY A 636 -20.67 -28.51 -23.74
C GLY A 636 -19.89 -28.94 -22.50
N SER A 637 -18.66 -29.44 -22.66
CA SER A 637 -17.75 -29.66 -21.53
C SER A 637 -17.27 -28.32 -20.98
N GLU A 638 -16.81 -28.34 -19.73
CA GLU A 638 -16.25 -27.17 -19.06
C GLU A 638 -14.77 -27.36 -18.81
N ILE A 639 -14.01 -26.30 -19.04
CA ILE A 639 -12.62 -26.18 -18.63
C ILE A 639 -12.54 -25.30 -17.39
N PHE A 640 -11.80 -25.74 -16.39
CA PHE A 640 -11.66 -25.08 -15.11
C PHE A 640 -10.21 -24.69 -14.84
N LEU A 641 -10.05 -23.51 -14.25
CA LEU A 641 -8.82 -23.04 -13.64
C LEU A 641 -9.07 -22.87 -12.14
N ASN A 642 -8.33 -23.64 -11.34
CA ASN A 642 -8.43 -23.64 -9.89
C ASN A 642 -7.70 -22.45 -9.26
N GLU A 643 -8.05 -21.24 -9.70
CA GLU A 643 -7.72 -19.96 -9.10
C GLU A 643 -8.94 -19.42 -8.35
N LYS A 644 -8.72 -18.48 -7.41
CA LYS A 644 -9.83 -17.71 -6.82
C LYS A 644 -10.68 -17.15 -7.95
N TYR A 645 -12.01 -17.25 -7.83
CA TYR A 645 -12.92 -16.76 -8.85
C TYR A 645 -12.66 -15.29 -9.13
N ASP A 646 -12.32 -14.97 -10.37
CA ASP A 646 -12.15 -13.60 -10.85
C ASP A 646 -12.61 -13.50 -12.32
N PRO A 647 -13.62 -12.67 -12.65
CA PRO A 647 -14.14 -12.53 -14.01
C PRO A 647 -13.10 -12.03 -15.04
N LEU A 648 -11.94 -11.56 -14.59
CA LEU A 648 -10.86 -11.04 -15.41
C LEU A 648 -9.88 -12.12 -15.92
N TRP A 649 -10.05 -13.38 -15.50
CA TRP A 649 -9.48 -14.51 -16.21
C TRP A 649 -10.25 -14.76 -17.52
N VAL A 650 -9.50 -14.95 -18.60
CA VAL A 650 -10.01 -15.17 -19.96
C VAL A 650 -9.43 -16.47 -20.50
N ALA A 651 -10.27 -17.24 -21.22
CA ALA A 651 -9.85 -18.38 -22.01
C ALA A 651 -10.17 -18.10 -23.50
N GLU A 652 -9.24 -18.43 -24.38
CA GLU A 652 -9.36 -18.28 -25.83
C GLU A 652 -8.88 -19.56 -26.52
N TYR A 653 -9.57 -20.00 -27.58
CA TYR A 653 -9.02 -20.95 -28.54
C TYR A 653 -7.96 -20.25 -29.37
N VAL A 654 -6.83 -20.91 -29.57
CA VAL A 654 -5.76 -20.46 -30.46
C VAL A 654 -5.70 -21.41 -31.64
N SER A 655 -6.12 -20.92 -32.81
CA SER A 655 -6.07 -21.71 -34.04
C SER A 655 -4.64 -21.95 -34.50
N LEU A 656 -4.42 -22.94 -35.36
CA LEU A 656 -3.12 -23.19 -36.01
C LEU A 656 -2.60 -21.98 -36.81
N GLN A 657 -3.48 -21.03 -37.15
CA GLN A 657 -3.16 -19.79 -37.87
C GLN A 657 -2.94 -18.59 -36.93
N GLY A 658 -3.06 -18.80 -35.61
CA GLY A 658 -2.90 -17.77 -34.59
C GLY A 658 -4.13 -16.89 -34.39
N GLU A 659 -5.32 -17.32 -34.84
CA GLU A 659 -6.56 -16.61 -34.53
C GLU A 659 -7.02 -16.91 -33.12
N HIS A 660 -7.46 -15.88 -32.39
CA HIS A 660 -7.92 -15.97 -31.01
C HIS A 660 -9.43 -15.87 -30.94
N ILE A 661 -10.10 -16.92 -30.47
CA ILE A 661 -11.56 -16.96 -30.31
C ILE A 661 -11.90 -17.13 -28.83
N ARG A 662 -12.57 -16.14 -28.25
CA ARG A 662 -12.92 -16.15 -26.82
C ARG A 662 -13.93 -17.23 -26.48
N ILE A 663 -13.65 -17.99 -25.43
CA ILE A 663 -14.54 -19.00 -24.87
C ILE A 663 -15.51 -18.32 -23.89
N GLU A 664 -16.79 -18.71 -23.95
CA GLU A 664 -17.80 -18.18 -23.03
C GLU A 664 -17.52 -18.65 -21.60
N ARG A 665 -17.53 -17.70 -20.67
CA ARG A 665 -17.33 -17.98 -19.25
C ARG A 665 -18.61 -18.55 -18.63
N ASP A 666 -18.51 -19.62 -17.85
CA ASP A 666 -19.61 -20.01 -16.99
C ASP A 666 -19.63 -19.13 -15.74
N THR A 667 -20.65 -18.28 -15.63
CA THR A 667 -20.83 -17.39 -14.49
C THR A 667 -21.54 -18.04 -13.30
N SER A 668 -22.13 -19.22 -13.46
CA SER A 668 -22.76 -20.01 -12.39
C SER A 668 -21.73 -20.67 -11.47
N VAL A 669 -20.53 -20.97 -11.99
CA VAL A 669 -19.42 -21.53 -11.22
C VAL A 669 -18.71 -20.42 -10.43
N LYS A 670 -18.68 -20.57 -9.09
CA LYS A 670 -18.08 -19.58 -8.17
C LYS A 670 -16.88 -20.11 -7.36
N TYR A 671 -16.65 -21.42 -7.32
CA TYR A 671 -15.52 -22.03 -6.59
C TYR A 671 -14.22 -22.09 -7.40
N ALA A 672 -14.29 -21.86 -8.72
CA ALA A 672 -13.17 -21.83 -9.64
C ALA A 672 -13.49 -20.85 -10.80
N ASN A 673 -12.55 -20.65 -11.72
CA ASN A 673 -12.82 -19.98 -12.99
C ASN A 673 -13.17 -21.06 -14.04
N ALA A 674 -14.30 -20.93 -14.73
CA ALA A 674 -14.80 -21.95 -15.65
C ALA A 674 -15.28 -21.36 -16.98
N TRP A 675 -15.11 -22.11 -18.06
CA TRP A 675 -15.54 -21.74 -19.42
C TRP A 675 -16.17 -22.94 -20.14
N LYS A 676 -17.22 -22.69 -20.91
CA LYS A 676 -17.97 -23.72 -21.66
C LYS A 676 -17.46 -23.85 -23.07
N THR A 677 -17.14 -25.08 -23.48
CA THR A 677 -16.75 -25.36 -24.86
C THR A 677 -17.97 -25.33 -25.78
N ASP A 678 -17.93 -24.49 -26.79
CA ASP A 678 -18.97 -24.30 -27.81
C ASP A 678 -18.71 -25.11 -29.10
N ARG A 679 -17.51 -25.69 -29.23
CA ARG A 679 -17.05 -26.41 -30.41
C ARG A 679 -16.02 -27.47 -30.05
N VAL A 680 -15.90 -28.51 -30.87
CA VAL A 680 -14.74 -29.39 -30.87
C VAL A 680 -13.71 -28.76 -31.79
N VAL A 681 -12.50 -28.46 -31.29
CA VAL A 681 -11.38 -28.13 -32.19
C VAL A 681 -10.21 -29.05 -31.90
N ALA A 682 -10.08 -30.06 -32.74
CA ALA A 682 -9.00 -31.02 -32.67
C ALA A 682 -7.70 -30.33 -33.12
N GLY A 683 -6.68 -30.34 -32.26
CA GLY A 683 -5.35 -29.76 -32.54
C GLY A 683 -5.22 -28.25 -32.31
N GLU A 684 -6.19 -27.61 -31.64
CA GLU A 684 -6.03 -26.24 -31.12
C GLU A 684 -5.62 -26.28 -29.64
N ASP A 685 -5.00 -25.20 -29.16
CA ASP A 685 -4.70 -25.02 -27.75
C ASP A 685 -5.66 -23.99 -27.13
N ILE A 686 -5.95 -24.13 -25.83
CA ILE A 686 -6.68 -23.12 -25.08
C ILE A 686 -5.67 -22.27 -24.30
N GLU A 687 -5.59 -20.98 -24.62
CA GLU A 687 -4.82 -20.03 -23.84
C GLU A 687 -5.68 -19.44 -22.72
N ILE A 688 -5.25 -19.62 -21.47
CA ILE A 688 -5.88 -19.03 -20.29
C ILE A 688 -4.96 -17.97 -19.70
N TYR A 689 -5.43 -16.73 -19.62
CA TYR A 689 -4.63 -15.61 -19.13
C TYR A 689 -5.43 -14.62 -18.27
N TYR A 690 -4.70 -13.91 -17.41
CA TYR A 690 -5.27 -12.87 -16.56
C TYR A 690 -5.17 -11.49 -17.24
N LEU A 691 -6.31 -10.93 -17.62
CA LEU A 691 -6.39 -9.72 -18.46
C LEU A 691 -5.63 -8.50 -17.87
N PRO A 692 -5.72 -8.16 -16.58
CA PRO A 692 -4.96 -7.06 -15.98
C PRO A 692 -3.45 -7.24 -16.16
N PHE A 693 -2.95 -8.47 -16.09
CA PHE A 693 -1.51 -8.72 -16.23
C PHE A 693 -1.02 -8.49 -17.67
N LYS A 694 -1.84 -8.78 -18.69
CA LYS A 694 -1.56 -8.44 -20.09
C LYS A 694 -1.42 -6.91 -20.27
N PHE A 695 -2.34 -6.14 -19.68
CA PHE A 695 -2.27 -4.67 -19.69
C PHE A 695 -1.10 -4.12 -18.88
N PHE A 696 -0.76 -4.75 -17.76
CA PHE A 696 0.42 -4.40 -16.97
C PHE A 696 1.71 -4.49 -17.79
N ARG A 697 1.90 -5.57 -18.57
CA ARG A 697 3.07 -5.72 -19.46
C ARG A 697 3.16 -4.61 -20.51
N ILE A 698 2.05 -4.29 -21.16
CA ILE A 698 1.97 -3.19 -22.13
C ILE A 698 2.33 -1.86 -21.43
N GLY A 699 1.75 -1.62 -20.25
CA GLY A 699 2.01 -0.44 -19.45
C GLY A 699 3.47 -0.31 -19.02
N LEU A 700 4.11 -1.42 -18.62
CA LEU A 700 5.54 -1.46 -18.29
C LEU A 700 6.40 -1.05 -19.48
N VAL A 701 6.11 -1.57 -20.68
CA VAL A 701 6.85 -1.19 -21.91
C VAL A 701 6.68 0.30 -22.20
N LEU A 702 5.44 0.81 -22.16
CA LEU A 702 5.16 2.23 -22.41
C LEU A 702 5.85 3.15 -21.39
N SER A 703 5.74 2.83 -20.11
CA SER A 703 6.39 3.59 -19.03
C SER A 703 7.91 3.51 -19.13
N GLY A 704 8.47 2.34 -19.45
CA GLY A 704 9.91 2.14 -19.64
C GLY A 704 10.46 2.92 -20.83
N LEU A 705 9.81 2.86 -21.99
CA LEU A 705 10.19 3.65 -23.17
C LEU A 705 10.11 5.16 -22.88
N THR A 706 9.06 5.59 -22.18
CA THR A 706 8.91 7.01 -21.80
C THR A 706 10.00 7.44 -20.83
N LEU A 707 10.36 6.60 -19.85
CA LEU A 707 11.46 6.87 -18.92
C LEU A 707 12.80 6.95 -19.66
N LEU A 708 13.05 6.07 -20.63
CA LEU A 708 14.26 6.15 -21.47
C LEU A 708 14.33 7.48 -22.21
N VAL A 709 13.24 7.95 -22.81
CA VAL A 709 13.18 9.28 -23.46
C VAL A 709 13.50 10.39 -22.46
N VAL A 710 12.97 10.32 -21.23
CA VAL A 710 13.27 11.30 -20.16
C VAL A 710 14.76 11.27 -19.79
N VAL A 711 15.36 10.09 -19.61
CA VAL A 711 16.78 9.92 -19.26
C VAL A 711 17.69 10.41 -20.38
N PHE A 712 17.43 10.04 -21.64
CA PHE A 712 18.18 10.57 -22.79
C PHE A 712 18.02 12.08 -22.94
N GLY A 713 16.80 12.60 -22.71
CA GLY A 713 16.53 14.03 -22.62
C GLY A 713 17.37 14.72 -21.55
N MET A 714 17.54 14.10 -20.38
CA MET A 714 18.43 14.61 -19.32
C MET A 714 19.87 14.74 -19.80
N VAL A 715 20.43 13.67 -20.36
CA VAL A 715 21.82 13.65 -20.88
C VAL A 715 22.01 14.72 -21.95
N TRP A 716 21.07 14.84 -22.88
CA TRP A 716 21.11 15.85 -23.94
C TRP A 716 21.09 17.28 -23.40
N VAL A 717 20.18 17.58 -22.46
CA VAL A 717 20.08 18.91 -21.83
C VAL A 717 21.35 19.25 -21.04
N LEU A 718 21.95 18.27 -20.35
CA LEU A 718 23.19 18.47 -19.58
C LEU A 718 24.40 18.69 -20.49
N ARG A 719 24.55 17.95 -21.59
CA ARG A 719 25.62 18.17 -22.59
C ARG A 719 25.55 19.56 -23.20
N LYS A 720 24.38 19.98 -23.66
CA LYS A 720 24.18 21.33 -24.23
C LYS A 720 24.51 22.45 -23.24
N LYS A 721 24.33 22.23 -21.93
CA LYS A 721 24.77 23.18 -20.89
C LYS A 721 26.28 23.14 -20.68
N GLY A 722 26.91 21.96 -20.72
CA GLY A 722 28.36 21.79 -20.62
C GLY A 722 29.13 22.42 -21.79
N ASP A 723 28.55 22.43 -22.99
CA ASP A 723 29.15 23.07 -24.18
C ASP A 723 29.01 24.61 -24.20
N ASN A 724 28.27 25.18 -23.23
CA ASN A 724 28.03 26.64 -23.10
C ASN A 724 28.64 27.23 -21.81
N VAL A 725 29.53 26.50 -21.15
CA VAL A 725 30.33 26.92 -19.98
C VAL A 725 31.79 26.74 -20.36
#